data_AF-A0A9D5WD44-F1
#
_entry.id   AF-A0A9D5WD44-F1
#
_cell.length_a   1.000
_cell.length_b   1.000
_cell.length_c   1.000
_cell.angle_alpha   90.00
_cell.angle_beta   90.00
_cell.angle_gamma   90.00
#
_symmetry.space_group_name_H-M   'P 1'
#
loop_
_entity.id
_entity.type
_entity.pdbx_description
1 polymer ?
#
loop_
_entity_poly.entity_id
_entity_poly.type
_entity_poly.pdbx_seq_one_letter_code
_entity_poly.pdbx_strand_id
1 'polypeptide(L)'
;MNKLRILAILLLLLLLLNGNAEAGGTFWRFPENLSNYESLYGDISTPLTFGDIKGDGKNEIIFGTKKGYLFALEQNGKKAKSLKVGDSIKVQPLLLNLERDTYPDIVVFSRLSEYNKPAKESLMVIVDGKTFTKKLEIKIEGSVVSKPAVADFDNDGNVDFLVSGHGLYLIDGAYLANMASPQIHSYSMSGVSYTSPVVDDFNDDGISDFLIPYSSKNHNFIDVFLSTGKGFGYEKVTFQVDGEMKVPPTIIKTSDDAIVTWLLIAPHPDSSISTYTLSWSHEAEKLSLKFNKRVSSGVKTDSKNQTPLICETGKECRLMVRPADNSTLTLLDPVSGKSDNSSDIIPQYNNIPVYFRSDNEQSLSSNLIFIEGAALNAYENGKKIKLAPVSGEIPKLDEIYLFPLSKDKDGEFALIGTDEDGTIWCDSGNAFKANLFEPNEQGYLNQGVYPLKETGALFEDTDNFIDIRNESHLKEVLKLMAQLYPGNQDFHKKVEALKVRIKTEAVKYAKLGQMKDKLRKRASKYDYFVLVQWLLTNNIETDLNYVIKHDPEFLEEERIAGFYKDLGHVKSFLKAFFPIAIGILILTTVVLVIFNYSFFIKIYLNLFDRMGTTLLFKKLIKERDGVKELNEYLEAEDFFKWPPSQKTDFRFRIFLALLLKEKDCLWLEVLTAYEMAVLASGSLKDQDRWTFYRYLSYLYKRLFYKKIHKGSPFLWLIFQIRHALRRDFYDYPDKGDTEISILKYELARVFMNMNEYKPAFNYFHKLILNYSSILKTPEAVNDVLRFLEFIPEKKLENYLINYRRHFFSRVKGLTGQLKVLSFYRLKNLNNKTILLINSMCEESLLRGALPRVIVSNYTPVDVPRVHGAFLTIRAFNRLKRTEVVLRCISNKYQALSIGLDAEIKALPGAFARVINVHANKQWTVLVEQFLPYKSLKKAVAEGITVKEAGEILVLLAEYLLNNKPGWFVPNLHPSFIFRSDSNVYFAATGISKVNMDRIYLRAFKKKIKGEPSFIDPDFIKTPAAEKVLSSKQAIEKNTVALLGLIGYYLIEGQQLLQDNFVSGEHIIQLTKCKSAEKLINSAVSPSGERISLEEFCKLARETVWE
;
A
#
# COMPACT_ATOMS: atom_id res chain seq x y z
N MET A 1 37.69 55.36 -15.70
CA MET A 1 36.38 55.35 -15.01
C MET A 1 35.17 55.43 -15.95
N ASN A 2 35.16 56.28 -16.99
CA ASN A 2 33.99 56.36 -17.91
C ASN A 2 33.79 55.14 -18.83
N LYS A 3 34.85 54.39 -19.19
CA LYS A 3 34.70 53.12 -19.93
C LYS A 3 34.10 51.97 -19.09
N LEU A 4 34.31 51.97 -17.77
CA LEU A 4 33.68 50.98 -16.87
C LEU A 4 32.20 51.28 -16.59
N ARG A 5 31.81 52.57 -16.56
CA ARG A 5 30.40 52.97 -16.43
C ARG A 5 29.60 52.66 -17.70
N ILE A 6 30.17 52.85 -18.89
CA ILE A 6 29.52 52.50 -20.16
C ILE A 6 29.38 50.97 -20.28
N LEU A 7 30.38 50.19 -19.86
CA LEU A 7 30.28 48.72 -19.86
C LEU A 7 29.26 48.21 -18.83
N ALA A 8 29.15 48.83 -17.66
CA ALA A 8 28.17 48.49 -16.65
C ALA A 8 26.74 48.88 -17.05
N ILE A 9 26.56 50.00 -17.76
CA ILE A 9 25.26 50.43 -18.31
C ILE A 9 24.85 49.53 -19.49
N LEU A 10 25.78 49.11 -20.35
CA LEU A 10 25.53 48.12 -21.41
C LEU A 10 25.21 46.73 -20.84
N LEU A 11 25.88 46.30 -19.75
CA LEU A 11 25.54 45.06 -19.05
C LEU A 11 24.19 45.15 -18.33
N LEU A 12 23.83 46.30 -17.75
CA LEU A 12 22.52 46.51 -17.14
C LEU A 12 21.40 46.55 -18.19
N LEU A 13 21.64 47.16 -19.35
CA LEU A 13 20.71 47.16 -20.49
C LEU A 13 20.56 45.76 -21.11
N LEU A 14 21.65 44.97 -21.20
CA LEU A 14 21.59 43.57 -21.63
C LEU A 14 20.90 42.64 -20.60
N LEU A 15 20.94 42.97 -19.32
CA LEU A 15 20.21 42.27 -18.26
C LEU A 15 18.73 42.70 -18.18
N LEU A 16 18.39 43.91 -18.62
CA LEU A 16 17.01 44.42 -18.71
C LEU A 16 16.31 44.06 -20.03
N LEU A 17 17.04 43.64 -21.07
CA LEU A 17 16.49 43.27 -22.38
C LEU A 17 16.09 41.79 -22.54
N ASN A 18 16.20 40.97 -21.49
CA ASN A 18 15.67 39.59 -21.49
C ASN A 18 14.38 39.42 -20.66
N GLY A 19 13.75 40.52 -20.26
CA GLY A 19 12.47 40.53 -19.58
C GLY A 19 11.46 41.37 -20.34
N ASN A 20 10.99 40.86 -21.47
CA ASN A 20 9.68 41.15 -22.08
C ASN A 20 9.51 40.21 -23.28
N ALA A 21 9.31 38.93 -22.98
CA ALA A 21 8.42 38.14 -23.83
C ALA A 21 7.01 38.53 -23.38
N GLU A 22 6.28 39.07 -24.33
CA GLU A 22 4.92 39.57 -24.22
C GLU A 22 4.01 38.63 -23.43
N ALA A 23 3.03 39.21 -22.75
CA ALA A 23 1.84 38.52 -22.25
C ALA A 23 1.02 37.98 -23.45
N GLY A 24 1.54 36.93 -24.09
CA GLY A 24 0.89 36.10 -25.09
C GLY A 24 1.14 34.66 -24.70
N GLY A 25 0.07 33.93 -24.35
CA GLY A 25 0.20 32.59 -23.79
C GLY A 25 0.93 31.63 -24.73
N THR A 26 1.65 30.68 -24.15
CA THR A 26 2.41 29.67 -24.89
C THR A 26 1.47 28.74 -25.64
N PHE A 27 1.36 28.91 -26.95
CA PHE A 27 0.63 28.00 -27.85
C PHE A 27 1.39 26.67 -28.01
N TRP A 28 0.64 25.57 -28.04
CA TRP A 28 1.15 24.24 -28.38
C TRP A 28 1.30 24.13 -29.90
N ARG A 29 2.51 23.87 -30.41
CA ARG A 29 2.74 23.68 -31.86
C ARG A 29 3.24 22.28 -32.15
N PHE A 30 2.56 21.58 -33.06
CA PHE A 30 3.06 20.37 -33.73
C PHE A 30 4.35 20.71 -34.51
N PRO A 31 5.34 19.80 -34.63
CA PRO A 31 6.51 20.07 -35.46
C PRO A 31 6.19 19.97 -36.97
N GLU A 32 6.68 20.99 -37.70
CA GLU A 32 6.96 21.15 -39.15
C GLU A 32 5.97 20.61 -40.22
N ASN A 33 5.47 21.55 -41.04
CA ASN A 33 4.60 21.40 -42.24
C ASN A 33 3.19 20.82 -42.00
N LEU A 34 2.36 21.58 -41.28
CA LEU A 34 0.92 21.33 -41.05
C LEU A 34 0.09 21.14 -42.33
N SER A 35 0.47 21.77 -43.45
CA SER A 35 -0.24 21.66 -44.74
C SER A 35 -0.36 20.23 -45.26
N ASN A 36 0.52 19.31 -44.84
CA ASN A 36 0.46 17.90 -45.20
C ASN A 36 -0.11 16.98 -44.11
N TYR A 37 -0.32 17.47 -42.87
CA TYR A 37 -0.71 16.61 -41.73
C TYR A 37 -2.11 16.01 -41.91
N GLU A 38 -3.11 16.84 -42.17
CA GLU A 38 -4.49 16.39 -42.38
C GLU A 38 -4.59 15.45 -43.61
N SER A 39 -3.82 15.78 -44.66
CA SER A 39 -3.69 14.94 -45.85
C SER A 39 -3.01 13.58 -45.57
N LEU A 40 -2.07 13.49 -44.63
CA LEU A 40 -1.36 12.24 -44.32
C LEU A 40 -2.05 11.41 -43.24
N TYR A 41 -2.51 12.04 -42.16
CA TYR A 41 -2.96 11.37 -40.93
C TYR A 41 -4.46 11.59 -40.61
N GLY A 42 -5.08 12.60 -41.21
CA GLY A 42 -6.46 13.01 -40.93
C GLY A 42 -6.63 13.66 -39.56
N ASP A 43 -7.79 14.28 -39.35
CA ASP A 43 -8.07 15.02 -38.12
C ASP A 43 -8.04 14.13 -36.88
N ILE A 44 -7.78 14.77 -35.75
CA ILE A 44 -7.99 14.15 -34.44
C ILE A 44 -9.48 13.81 -34.33
N SER A 45 -9.76 12.59 -33.92
CA SER A 45 -11.11 12.00 -34.00
C SER A 45 -11.62 11.45 -32.68
N THR A 46 -10.78 11.51 -31.64
CA THR A 46 -11.07 10.99 -30.30
C THR A 46 -10.80 12.08 -29.25
N PRO A 47 -11.42 11.97 -28.07
CA PRO A 47 -10.95 12.68 -26.88
C PRO A 47 -9.47 12.38 -26.60
N LEU A 48 -8.80 13.28 -25.87
CA LEU A 48 -7.41 13.09 -25.43
C LEU A 48 -7.36 12.16 -24.22
N THR A 49 -6.38 11.26 -24.21
CA THR A 49 -6.04 10.39 -23.08
C THR A 49 -4.66 10.79 -22.55
N PHE A 50 -4.50 10.88 -21.24
CA PHE A 50 -3.23 11.24 -20.61
C PHE A 50 -2.70 10.10 -19.75
N GLY A 51 -1.43 9.76 -19.89
CA GLY A 51 -0.78 8.81 -18.98
C GLY A 51 0.69 8.57 -19.28
N ASP A 52 1.39 8.13 -18.25
CA ASP A 52 2.82 7.85 -18.27
C ASP A 52 3.08 6.47 -18.89
N ILE A 53 3.12 6.42 -20.23
CA ILE A 53 3.36 5.16 -20.95
C ILE A 53 4.84 4.76 -20.97
N LYS A 54 5.75 5.66 -20.56
CA LYS A 54 7.19 5.44 -20.53
C LYS A 54 7.76 5.21 -19.13
N GLY A 55 6.91 5.17 -18.11
CA GLY A 55 7.25 4.96 -16.69
C GLY A 55 8.20 6.03 -16.19
N ASP A 56 7.93 7.23 -16.66
CA ASP A 56 8.70 8.41 -16.55
C ASP A 56 8.12 9.49 -15.63
N GLY A 57 7.05 9.19 -14.94
CA GLY A 57 6.28 10.12 -14.15
C GLY A 57 5.72 11.33 -14.91
N LYS A 58 5.72 11.32 -16.25
CA LYS A 58 5.47 12.50 -17.08
C LYS A 58 4.54 12.13 -18.23
N ASN A 59 3.24 12.27 -17.99
CA ASN A 59 2.21 11.85 -18.92
C ASN A 59 2.42 12.30 -20.38
N GLU A 60 2.27 11.33 -21.28
CA GLU A 60 2.04 11.55 -22.70
C GLU A 60 0.58 11.90 -22.98
N ILE A 61 0.36 12.60 -24.10
CA ILE A 61 -0.96 12.92 -24.67
C ILE A 61 -1.24 11.94 -25.80
N ILE A 62 -2.32 11.16 -25.69
CA ILE A 62 -2.64 10.04 -26.57
C ILE A 62 -3.99 10.26 -27.24
N PHE A 63 -4.08 10.05 -28.55
CA PHE A 63 -5.33 10.22 -29.31
C PHE A 63 -5.30 9.45 -30.65
N GLY A 64 -6.48 9.21 -31.22
CA GLY A 64 -6.69 8.60 -32.52
C GLY A 64 -7.16 9.58 -33.59
N THR A 65 -6.95 9.24 -34.86
CA THR A 65 -7.28 10.10 -36.02
C THR A 65 -8.30 9.49 -36.98
N LYS A 66 -8.90 10.35 -37.83
CA LYS A 66 -9.87 9.99 -38.88
C LYS A 66 -9.28 9.01 -39.90
N LYS A 67 -7.94 8.99 -40.10
CA LYS A 67 -7.25 7.97 -40.91
C LYS A 67 -6.59 6.87 -40.06
N GLY A 68 -7.03 6.66 -38.82
CA GLY A 68 -6.72 5.45 -38.05
C GLY A 68 -5.28 5.35 -37.51
N TYR A 69 -4.60 6.48 -37.37
CA TYR A 69 -3.34 6.59 -36.64
C TYR A 69 -3.59 6.89 -35.16
N LEU A 70 -2.91 6.16 -34.28
CA LEU A 70 -2.75 6.45 -32.87
C LEU A 70 -1.48 7.29 -32.68
N PHE A 71 -1.58 8.38 -31.92
CA PHE A 71 -0.45 9.22 -31.55
C PHE A 71 -0.19 9.19 -30.05
N ALA A 72 1.09 9.37 -29.68
CA ALA A 72 1.51 9.72 -28.33
C ALA A 72 2.50 10.88 -28.39
N LEU A 73 2.12 12.02 -27.82
CA LEU A 73 2.92 13.24 -27.74
C LEU A 73 3.50 13.40 -26.33
N GLU A 74 4.73 13.90 -26.23
CA GLU A 74 5.25 14.36 -24.94
C GLU A 74 4.47 15.59 -24.42
N GLN A 75 4.52 15.82 -23.09
CA GLN A 75 3.92 16.96 -22.40
C GLN A 75 4.38 18.35 -22.89
N ASN A 76 5.26 18.45 -23.89
CA ASN A 76 5.71 19.69 -24.49
C ASN A 76 5.34 19.81 -25.98
N GLY A 77 4.65 18.82 -26.55
CA GLY A 77 4.25 18.75 -27.96
C GLY A 77 5.37 18.44 -28.96
N LYS A 78 6.64 18.37 -28.53
CA LYS A 78 7.80 18.35 -29.44
C LYS A 78 8.16 16.98 -30.00
N LYS A 79 7.67 15.89 -29.41
CA LYS A 79 7.98 14.53 -29.84
C LYS A 79 6.73 13.68 -29.93
N ALA A 80 6.44 13.19 -31.13
CA ALA A 80 5.31 12.33 -31.44
C ALA A 80 5.80 10.93 -31.79
N LYS A 81 5.20 9.89 -31.19
CA LYS A 81 5.16 8.55 -31.79
C LYS A 81 3.81 8.39 -32.48
N SER A 82 3.78 7.71 -33.61
CA SER A 82 2.55 7.41 -34.34
C SER A 82 2.53 5.96 -34.79
N LEU A 83 1.36 5.34 -34.74
CA LEU A 83 1.16 3.96 -35.15
C LEU A 83 -0.14 3.85 -35.95
N LYS A 84 -0.08 3.30 -37.17
CA LYS A 84 -1.27 3.00 -37.96
C LYS A 84 -1.93 1.74 -37.40
N VAL A 85 -3.15 1.90 -36.88
CA VAL A 85 -3.88 0.81 -36.22
C VAL A 85 -4.89 0.19 -37.19
N GLY A 86 -5.64 1.02 -37.93
CA GLY A 86 -6.57 0.62 -38.99
C GLY A 86 -6.95 1.83 -39.84
N ASP A 87 -8.16 1.87 -40.41
CA ASP A 87 -8.54 2.92 -41.35
C ASP A 87 -9.13 4.16 -40.70
N SER A 88 -9.80 4.02 -39.55
CA SER A 88 -10.25 5.16 -38.75
C SER A 88 -10.42 4.78 -37.28
N ILE A 89 -10.10 5.69 -36.36
CA ILE A 89 -10.34 5.49 -34.93
C ILE A 89 -11.51 6.40 -34.54
N LYS A 90 -12.48 5.87 -33.78
CA LYS A 90 -13.60 6.65 -33.22
C LYS A 90 -13.70 6.53 -31.69
N VAL A 91 -13.13 5.46 -31.15
CA VAL A 91 -13.17 5.17 -29.73
C VAL A 91 -11.95 5.76 -29.06
N GLN A 92 -12.16 6.38 -27.90
CA GLN A 92 -11.08 6.91 -27.07
C GLN A 92 -10.07 5.79 -26.71
N PRO A 93 -8.77 5.99 -26.94
CA PRO A 93 -7.73 5.04 -26.49
C PRO A 93 -7.77 4.86 -24.97
N LEU A 94 -7.63 3.62 -24.51
CA LEU A 94 -7.62 3.26 -23.09
C LEU A 94 -6.20 2.95 -22.63
N LEU A 95 -5.86 3.36 -21.42
CA LEU A 95 -4.61 2.96 -20.75
C LEU A 95 -4.91 1.89 -19.72
N LEU A 96 -4.27 0.73 -19.85
CA LEU A 96 -4.47 -0.40 -18.95
C LEU A 96 -3.15 -1.12 -18.72
N ASN A 97 -2.84 -1.40 -17.46
CA ASN A 97 -1.69 -2.22 -17.13
C ASN A 97 -2.09 -3.71 -17.14
N LEU A 98 -2.03 -4.32 -18.32
CA LEU A 98 -2.50 -5.69 -18.57
C LEU A 98 -1.54 -6.73 -18.01
N GLU A 99 -0.23 -6.43 -18.02
CA GLU A 99 0.83 -7.33 -17.54
C GLU A 99 1.25 -7.08 -16.08
N ARG A 100 0.59 -6.14 -15.39
CA ARG A 100 0.88 -5.71 -14.01
C ARG A 100 2.34 -5.26 -13.81
N ASP A 101 2.93 -4.63 -14.82
CA ASP A 101 4.28 -4.08 -14.76
C ASP A 101 4.24 -2.59 -14.33
N THR A 102 5.27 -1.81 -14.64
CA THR A 102 5.28 -0.36 -14.31
C THR A 102 4.79 0.53 -15.46
N TYR A 103 4.43 -0.02 -16.62
CA TYR A 103 4.14 0.72 -17.84
C TYR A 103 2.75 0.36 -18.39
N PRO A 104 1.78 1.30 -18.43
CA PRO A 104 0.46 0.99 -18.98
C PRO A 104 0.55 0.69 -20.49
N ASP A 105 -0.14 -0.37 -20.94
CA ASP A 105 -0.42 -0.64 -22.34
C ASP A 105 -1.57 0.26 -22.83
N ILE A 106 -1.66 0.43 -24.15
CA ILE A 106 -2.70 1.22 -24.81
C ILE A 106 -3.64 0.28 -25.57
N VAL A 107 -4.92 0.28 -25.25
CA VAL A 107 -5.94 -0.47 -25.98
C VAL A 107 -6.68 0.49 -26.92
N VAL A 108 -6.71 0.15 -28.20
CA VAL A 108 -7.27 0.98 -29.26
C VAL A 108 -8.27 0.18 -30.09
N PHE A 109 -9.44 0.76 -30.32
CA PHE A 109 -10.44 0.20 -31.23
C PHE A 109 -10.44 1.03 -32.52
N SER A 110 -10.04 0.38 -33.61
CA SER A 110 -9.98 0.97 -34.95
C SER A 110 -10.96 0.28 -35.87
N ARG A 111 -11.47 0.97 -36.88
CA ARG A 111 -12.40 0.43 -37.86
C ARG A 111 -11.68 0.15 -39.17
N LEU A 112 -12.09 -0.91 -39.87
CA LEU A 112 -11.64 -1.23 -41.23
C LEU A 112 -12.54 -0.55 -42.27
N SER A 113 -12.76 0.74 -42.08
CA SER A 113 -13.51 1.62 -42.97
C SER A 113 -13.15 3.08 -42.70
N GLU A 114 -13.41 3.92 -43.71
CA GLU A 114 -13.26 5.37 -43.62
C GLU A 114 -14.14 5.98 -42.51
N TYR A 115 -13.76 7.18 -42.05
CA TYR A 115 -14.38 7.80 -40.88
C TYR A 115 -15.92 7.91 -40.96
N ASN A 116 -16.45 8.30 -42.12
CA ASN A 116 -17.88 8.58 -42.32
C ASN A 116 -18.71 7.37 -42.77
N LYS A 117 -18.10 6.19 -42.96
CA LYS A 117 -18.80 4.97 -43.40
C LYS A 117 -18.95 3.97 -42.26
N PRO A 118 -20.03 3.17 -42.24
CA PRO A 118 -20.14 2.04 -41.33
C PRO A 118 -19.10 0.97 -41.73
N ALA A 119 -18.44 0.38 -40.73
CA ALA A 119 -17.48 -0.69 -40.95
C ALA A 119 -18.14 -2.07 -40.80
N LYS A 120 -17.76 -3.01 -41.66
CA LYS A 120 -18.14 -4.43 -41.51
C LYS A 120 -17.31 -5.13 -40.44
N GLU A 121 -16.07 -4.68 -40.25
CA GLU A 121 -15.12 -5.21 -39.27
C GLU A 121 -14.42 -4.06 -38.56
N SER A 122 -14.07 -4.29 -37.30
CA SER A 122 -13.23 -3.44 -36.48
C SER A 122 -12.09 -4.26 -35.87
N LEU A 123 -11.06 -3.58 -35.39
CA LEU A 123 -9.90 -4.14 -34.74
C LEU A 123 -9.82 -3.64 -33.31
N MET A 124 -9.62 -4.54 -32.35
CA MET A 124 -9.05 -4.22 -31.05
C MET A 124 -7.55 -4.46 -31.12
N VAL A 125 -6.75 -3.44 -30.82
CA VAL A 125 -5.29 -3.51 -30.85
C VAL A 125 -4.72 -3.10 -29.51
N ILE A 126 -3.85 -3.93 -28.97
CA ILE A 126 -3.08 -3.63 -27.76
C ILE A 126 -1.70 -3.17 -28.21
N VAL A 127 -1.29 -2.00 -27.71
CA VAL A 127 -0.02 -1.35 -28.02
C VAL A 127 0.79 -1.26 -26.75
N ASP A 128 2.03 -1.74 -26.80
CA ASP A 128 2.98 -1.62 -25.69
C ASP A 128 3.29 -0.15 -25.43
N GLY A 129 3.04 0.35 -24.22
CA GLY A 129 3.22 1.78 -23.91
C GLY A 129 4.67 2.27 -24.06
N LYS A 130 5.62 1.40 -23.70
CA LYS A 130 7.05 1.73 -23.67
C LYS A 130 7.64 1.84 -25.09
N THR A 131 7.40 0.81 -25.90
CA THR A 131 7.93 0.67 -27.25
C THR A 131 7.04 1.35 -28.29
N PHE A 132 5.73 1.43 -28.04
CA PHE A 132 4.67 1.92 -28.94
C PHE A 132 4.47 1.01 -30.16
N THR A 133 4.61 -0.29 -29.97
CA THR A 133 4.41 -1.32 -31.01
C THR A 133 3.16 -2.17 -30.72
N LYS A 134 2.50 -2.69 -31.76
CA LYS A 134 1.37 -3.61 -31.62
C LYS A 134 1.82 -4.91 -30.93
N LYS A 135 1.21 -5.25 -29.80
CA LYS A 135 1.36 -6.55 -29.12
C LYS A 135 0.36 -7.57 -29.67
N LEU A 136 -0.87 -7.12 -29.91
CA LEU A 136 -1.98 -7.96 -30.30
C LEU A 136 -2.95 -7.21 -31.20
N GLU A 137 -3.59 -7.94 -32.10
CA GLU A 137 -4.72 -7.49 -32.91
C GLU A 137 -5.84 -8.55 -32.91
N ILE A 138 -7.05 -8.14 -32.59
CA ILE A 138 -8.26 -8.99 -32.60
C ILE A 138 -9.28 -8.35 -33.54
N LYS A 139 -9.87 -9.16 -34.43
CA LYS A 139 -10.97 -8.75 -35.28
C LYS A 139 -12.31 -8.87 -34.55
N ILE A 140 -13.14 -7.84 -34.68
CA ILE A 140 -14.49 -7.76 -34.13
C ILE A 140 -15.43 -7.47 -35.28
N GLU A 141 -16.50 -8.24 -35.40
CA GLU A 141 -17.51 -8.02 -36.42
C GLU A 141 -18.37 -6.77 -36.12
N GLY A 142 -18.61 -5.98 -37.16
CA GLY A 142 -19.34 -4.72 -37.10
C GLY A 142 -18.48 -3.51 -36.81
N SER A 143 -19.16 -2.36 -36.70
CA SER A 143 -18.55 -1.05 -36.53
C SER A 143 -18.48 -0.69 -35.06
N VAL A 144 -17.30 -0.83 -34.43
CA VAL A 144 -17.09 -0.44 -33.05
C VAL A 144 -16.92 1.08 -32.97
N VAL A 145 -17.91 1.75 -32.40
CA VAL A 145 -17.94 3.22 -32.23
C VAL A 145 -18.16 3.65 -30.78
N SER A 146 -18.58 2.72 -29.92
CA SER A 146 -18.77 2.93 -28.49
C SER A 146 -17.50 2.57 -27.70
N LYS A 147 -17.27 3.25 -26.57
CA LYS A 147 -16.23 2.85 -25.59
C LYS A 147 -16.56 1.45 -25.06
N PRO A 148 -15.60 0.52 -24.96
CA PRO A 148 -15.85 -0.79 -24.36
C PRO A 148 -16.04 -0.65 -22.85
N ALA A 149 -16.77 -1.59 -22.25
CA ALA A 149 -16.75 -1.77 -20.82
C ALA A 149 -15.62 -2.74 -20.44
N VAL A 150 -15.00 -2.49 -19.29
CA VAL A 150 -13.77 -3.17 -18.85
C VAL A 150 -13.99 -3.66 -17.43
N ALA A 151 -13.95 -4.97 -17.22
CA ALA A 151 -14.15 -5.59 -15.90
C ALA A 151 -13.58 -7.00 -15.88
N ASP A 152 -13.53 -7.60 -14.69
CA ASP A 152 -13.22 -9.02 -14.48
C ASP A 152 -14.57 -9.75 -14.50
N PHE A 153 -15.01 -10.19 -15.68
CA PHE A 153 -16.37 -10.70 -15.93
C PHE A 153 -16.51 -12.18 -15.58
N ASP A 154 -15.42 -12.93 -15.55
CA ASP A 154 -15.41 -14.33 -15.09
C ASP A 154 -14.72 -14.52 -13.72
N ASN A 155 -14.30 -13.42 -13.08
CA ASN A 155 -13.60 -13.42 -11.80
C ASN A 155 -12.33 -14.29 -11.84
N ASP A 156 -11.58 -14.28 -12.94
CA ASP A 156 -10.30 -14.99 -13.03
C ASP A 156 -9.09 -14.15 -12.53
N GLY A 157 -9.32 -12.84 -12.31
CA GLY A 157 -8.33 -11.87 -11.84
C GLY A 157 -7.65 -11.07 -12.96
N ASN A 158 -7.99 -11.33 -14.22
CA ASN A 158 -7.56 -10.55 -15.38
C ASN A 158 -8.64 -9.53 -15.74
N VAL A 159 -8.34 -8.69 -16.73
CA VAL A 159 -9.26 -7.63 -17.17
C VAL A 159 -9.79 -8.01 -18.54
N ASP A 160 -11.10 -8.15 -18.64
CA ASP A 160 -11.79 -8.49 -19.87
C ASP A 160 -12.46 -7.26 -20.49
N PHE A 161 -12.86 -7.39 -21.75
CA PHE A 161 -13.39 -6.29 -22.55
C PHE A 161 -14.74 -6.66 -23.14
N LEU A 162 -15.77 -5.88 -22.83
CA LEU A 162 -17.09 -5.98 -23.44
C LEU A 162 -17.28 -4.85 -24.46
N VAL A 163 -17.51 -5.24 -25.71
CA VAL A 163 -17.53 -4.34 -26.86
C VAL A 163 -18.86 -4.48 -27.60
N SER A 164 -19.47 -3.36 -28.00
CA SER A 164 -20.62 -3.36 -28.91
C SER A 164 -20.17 -3.15 -30.36
N GLY A 165 -20.61 -4.06 -31.23
CA GLY A 165 -20.38 -4.04 -32.68
C GLY A 165 -21.68 -4.43 -33.41
N HIS A 166 -21.64 -5.49 -34.21
CA HIS A 166 -22.89 -6.08 -34.76
C HIS A 166 -23.71 -6.81 -33.67
N GLY A 167 -23.03 -7.34 -32.65
CA GLY A 167 -23.60 -7.83 -31.40
C GLY A 167 -22.77 -7.35 -30.21
N LEU A 168 -22.82 -8.08 -29.09
CA LEU A 168 -21.90 -7.88 -27.96
C LEU A 168 -20.79 -8.91 -28.01
N TYR A 169 -19.56 -8.46 -27.84
CA TYR A 169 -18.37 -9.31 -27.83
C TYR A 169 -17.64 -9.12 -26.50
N LEU A 170 -17.54 -10.18 -25.72
CA LEU A 170 -16.80 -10.22 -24.47
C LEU A 170 -15.49 -10.97 -24.71
N ILE A 171 -14.37 -10.28 -24.52
CA ILE A 171 -13.02 -10.74 -24.82
C ILE A 171 -12.30 -10.96 -23.50
N ASP A 172 -12.02 -12.23 -23.19
CA ASP A 172 -11.31 -12.68 -21.98
C ASP A 172 -9.91 -12.08 -21.92
N GLY A 173 -9.50 -11.49 -20.80
CA GLY A 173 -8.16 -10.95 -20.58
C GLY A 173 -7.09 -11.98 -20.26
N ALA A 174 -7.47 -13.20 -19.88
CA ALA A 174 -6.56 -14.25 -19.42
C ALA A 174 -5.51 -14.65 -20.46
N TYR A 175 -5.83 -14.56 -21.75
CA TYR A 175 -4.88 -14.90 -22.82
C TYR A 175 -3.67 -13.96 -22.83
N LEU A 176 -3.82 -12.72 -22.34
CA LEU A 176 -2.73 -11.73 -22.25
C LEU A 176 -1.65 -12.17 -21.26
N ALA A 177 -2.04 -12.91 -20.22
CA ALA A 177 -1.11 -13.44 -19.23
C ALA A 177 -0.37 -14.71 -19.71
N ASN A 178 -0.96 -15.48 -20.64
CA ASN A 178 -0.49 -16.82 -20.98
C ASN A 178 -0.16 -17.03 -22.48
N MET A 179 -0.22 -15.98 -23.32
CA MET A 179 0.01 -16.04 -24.78
C MET A 179 -0.78 -17.17 -25.48
N ALA A 180 -1.99 -17.47 -25.00
CA ALA A 180 -2.92 -18.37 -25.69
C ALA A 180 -3.72 -17.61 -26.76
N SER A 181 -4.51 -18.32 -27.58
CA SER A 181 -5.43 -17.64 -28.52
C SER A 181 -6.51 -16.87 -27.74
N PRO A 182 -6.93 -15.68 -28.21
CA PRO A 182 -7.95 -14.89 -27.53
C PRO A 182 -9.29 -15.61 -27.55
N GLN A 183 -9.93 -15.74 -26.39
CA GLN A 183 -11.30 -16.24 -26.29
C GLN A 183 -12.28 -15.07 -26.43
N ILE A 184 -13.26 -15.25 -27.32
CA ILE A 184 -14.27 -14.24 -27.63
C ILE A 184 -15.64 -14.88 -27.47
N HIS A 185 -16.44 -14.35 -26.57
CA HIS A 185 -17.82 -14.76 -26.34
C HIS A 185 -18.75 -13.75 -26.99
N SER A 186 -19.66 -14.22 -27.84
CA SER A 186 -20.62 -13.36 -28.54
C SER A 186 -22.02 -13.53 -27.99
N TYR A 187 -22.73 -12.41 -27.79
CA TYR A 187 -24.13 -12.39 -27.39
C TYR A 187 -24.94 -11.67 -28.44
N SER A 188 -26.02 -12.31 -28.89
CA SER A 188 -26.91 -11.76 -29.91
C SER A 188 -27.78 -10.65 -29.33
N MET A 189 -27.81 -9.51 -30.02
CA MET A 189 -28.72 -8.41 -29.71
C MET A 189 -29.93 -8.45 -30.63
N SER A 190 -31.12 -8.14 -30.11
CA SER A 190 -32.38 -8.13 -30.88
C SER A 190 -32.61 -6.83 -31.67
N GLY A 191 -31.65 -5.91 -31.64
CA GLY A 191 -31.71 -4.61 -32.29
C GLY A 191 -30.34 -3.93 -32.29
N VAL A 192 -30.34 -2.63 -32.57
CA VAL A 192 -29.11 -1.83 -32.71
C VAL A 192 -28.88 -1.07 -31.42
N SER A 193 -27.66 -1.15 -30.89
CA SER A 193 -27.19 -0.25 -29.84
C SER A 193 -26.31 0.84 -30.43
N TYR A 194 -26.48 2.05 -29.91
CA TYR A 194 -25.64 3.21 -30.20
C TYR A 194 -24.80 3.62 -28.97
N THR A 195 -24.85 2.86 -27.88
CA THR A 195 -24.26 3.23 -26.59
C THR A 195 -23.17 2.26 -26.17
N SER A 196 -22.32 2.71 -25.24
CA SER A 196 -21.46 1.79 -24.49
C SER A 196 -22.29 0.89 -23.55
N PRO A 197 -21.88 -0.36 -23.33
CA PRO A 197 -22.41 -1.19 -22.26
C PRO A 197 -22.02 -0.60 -20.90
N VAL A 198 -22.86 -0.83 -19.89
CA VAL A 198 -22.61 -0.43 -18.50
C VAL A 198 -22.41 -1.67 -17.64
N VAL A 199 -21.43 -1.65 -16.74
CA VAL A 199 -21.05 -2.78 -15.89
C VAL A 199 -21.28 -2.42 -14.43
N ASP A 200 -21.94 -3.31 -13.72
CA ASP A 200 -22.13 -3.33 -12.27
C ASP A 200 -22.55 -4.75 -11.88
N ASP A 201 -22.66 -5.06 -10.60
CA ASP A 201 -23.15 -6.32 -10.05
C ASP A 201 -24.66 -6.19 -9.77
N PHE A 202 -25.51 -6.38 -10.80
CA PHE A 202 -26.94 -6.09 -10.82
C PHE A 202 -27.80 -7.12 -10.05
N ASN A 203 -27.21 -8.22 -9.59
CA ASN A 203 -27.84 -9.20 -8.70
C ASN A 203 -27.13 -9.31 -7.32
N ASP A 204 -26.14 -8.46 -7.04
CA ASP A 204 -25.37 -8.43 -5.78
C ASP A 204 -24.71 -9.79 -5.44
N ASP A 205 -24.34 -10.56 -6.47
CA ASP A 205 -23.67 -11.86 -6.36
C ASP A 205 -22.14 -11.78 -6.36
N GLY A 206 -21.59 -10.57 -6.62
CA GLY A 206 -20.16 -10.24 -6.61
C GLY A 206 -19.39 -10.56 -7.88
N ILE A 207 -20.11 -10.86 -8.94
CA ILE A 207 -19.60 -11.07 -10.29
C ILE A 207 -20.09 -9.90 -11.14
N SER A 208 -19.27 -9.49 -12.12
CA SER A 208 -19.62 -8.36 -12.97
C SER A 208 -20.78 -8.75 -13.89
N ASP A 209 -21.90 -8.05 -13.79
CA ASP A 209 -23.01 -8.09 -14.74
C ASP A 209 -22.87 -6.94 -15.75
N PHE A 210 -23.75 -6.91 -16.74
CA PHE A 210 -23.79 -5.76 -17.64
C PHE A 210 -25.17 -5.45 -18.18
N LEU A 211 -25.34 -4.19 -18.57
CA LEU A 211 -26.56 -3.62 -19.08
C LEU A 211 -26.27 -2.94 -20.42
N ILE A 212 -27.11 -3.18 -21.43
CA ILE A 212 -27.04 -2.51 -22.73
C ILE A 212 -28.42 -1.99 -23.17
N PRO A 213 -28.56 -0.67 -23.41
CA PRO A 213 -29.70 -0.13 -24.12
C PRO A 213 -29.64 -0.45 -25.62
N TYR A 214 -30.79 -0.69 -26.24
CA TYR A 214 -30.89 -0.87 -27.70
C TYR A 214 -32.27 -0.49 -28.23
N SER A 215 -32.33 -0.26 -29.54
CA SER A 215 -33.56 0.04 -30.27
C SER A 215 -33.90 -1.08 -31.26
N SER A 216 -35.16 -1.50 -31.31
CA SER A 216 -35.66 -2.48 -32.26
C SER A 216 -37.10 -2.18 -32.64
N LYS A 217 -37.41 -2.12 -33.94
CA LYS A 217 -38.77 -1.90 -34.50
C LYS A 217 -39.51 -0.71 -33.86
N ASN A 218 -38.83 0.44 -33.70
CA ASN A 218 -39.35 1.66 -33.05
C ASN A 218 -39.65 1.55 -31.55
N HIS A 219 -39.26 0.46 -30.89
CA HIS A 219 -39.30 0.32 -29.44
C HIS A 219 -37.88 0.35 -28.87
N ASN A 220 -37.77 0.83 -27.64
CA ASN A 220 -36.52 0.97 -26.93
C ASN A 220 -36.50 -0.01 -25.76
N PHE A 221 -35.36 -0.65 -25.57
CA PHE A 221 -35.19 -1.71 -24.58
C PHE A 221 -33.88 -1.55 -23.84
N ILE A 222 -33.82 -2.19 -22.68
CA ILE A 222 -32.61 -2.46 -21.93
C ILE A 222 -32.53 -3.98 -21.75
N ASP A 223 -31.43 -4.57 -22.21
CA ASP A 223 -31.07 -5.94 -21.82
C ASP A 223 -30.09 -5.85 -20.64
N VAL A 224 -30.39 -6.57 -19.57
CA VAL A 224 -29.50 -6.82 -18.42
C VAL A 224 -29.05 -8.28 -18.49
N PHE A 225 -27.74 -8.50 -18.45
CA PHE A 225 -27.10 -9.80 -18.47
C PHE A 225 -26.54 -10.07 -17.08
N LEU A 226 -27.18 -10.99 -16.37
CA LEU A 226 -26.80 -11.44 -15.03
C LEU A 226 -25.87 -12.65 -15.13
N SER A 227 -24.73 -12.61 -14.46
CA SER A 227 -23.77 -13.70 -14.45
C SER A 227 -24.37 -14.95 -13.82
N THR A 228 -24.01 -16.10 -14.37
CA THR A 228 -24.35 -17.42 -13.80
C THR A 228 -23.28 -17.91 -12.82
N GLY A 229 -22.19 -17.15 -12.66
CA GLY A 229 -20.99 -17.53 -11.91
C GLY A 229 -20.18 -18.68 -12.50
N LYS A 230 -20.48 -19.10 -13.73
CA LYS A 230 -19.75 -20.14 -14.48
C LYS A 230 -19.07 -19.55 -15.70
N GLY A 231 -17.89 -18.97 -15.52
CA GLY A 231 -17.16 -18.30 -16.61
C GLY A 231 -17.98 -17.17 -17.21
N PHE A 232 -17.98 -17.04 -18.55
CA PHE A 232 -18.75 -16.04 -19.28
C PHE A 232 -20.21 -16.46 -19.57
N GLY A 233 -20.85 -17.21 -18.68
CA GLY A 233 -22.27 -17.58 -18.81
C GLY A 233 -23.17 -16.50 -18.22
N TYR A 234 -24.13 -15.99 -19.00
CA TYR A 234 -25.08 -14.95 -18.57
C TYR A 234 -26.53 -15.32 -18.86
N GLU A 235 -27.41 -15.00 -17.91
CA GLU A 235 -28.86 -14.99 -18.07
C GLU A 235 -29.34 -13.58 -18.45
N LYS A 236 -30.26 -13.49 -19.41
CA LYS A 236 -30.69 -12.22 -19.97
C LYS A 236 -32.10 -11.85 -19.51
N VAL A 237 -32.25 -10.63 -19.00
CA VAL A 237 -33.52 -10.00 -18.64
C VAL A 237 -33.73 -8.77 -19.51
N THR A 238 -34.88 -8.67 -20.18
CA THR A 238 -35.20 -7.55 -21.06
C THR A 238 -36.29 -6.66 -20.46
N PHE A 239 -36.07 -5.36 -20.45
CA PHE A 239 -37.05 -4.34 -20.05
C PHE A 239 -37.33 -3.38 -21.20
N GLN A 240 -38.60 -3.02 -21.40
CA GLN A 240 -38.98 -1.94 -22.33
C GLN A 240 -38.86 -0.58 -21.64
N VAL A 241 -38.39 0.44 -22.36
CA VAL A 241 -38.18 1.80 -21.87
C VAL A 241 -38.82 2.85 -22.78
N ASP A 242 -39.11 4.03 -22.22
CA ASP A 242 -39.96 5.08 -22.82
C ASP A 242 -39.27 5.92 -23.92
N GLY A 243 -37.96 5.74 -24.14
CA GLY A 243 -37.26 6.51 -25.18
C GLY A 243 -35.91 5.95 -25.57
N GLU A 244 -35.45 6.38 -26.74
CA GLU A 244 -34.15 5.98 -27.29
C GLU A 244 -33.03 6.51 -26.40
N MET A 245 -32.10 5.63 -26.04
CA MET A 245 -30.90 5.98 -25.28
C MET A 245 -29.74 5.97 -26.27
N LYS A 246 -29.23 7.15 -26.64
CA LYS A 246 -28.06 7.30 -27.52
C LYS A 246 -26.74 7.37 -26.76
N VAL A 247 -26.82 7.51 -25.43
CA VAL A 247 -25.68 7.51 -24.52
C VAL A 247 -25.92 6.50 -23.40
N PRO A 248 -24.85 5.92 -22.82
CA PRO A 248 -24.99 5.04 -21.67
C PRO A 248 -25.70 5.77 -20.52
N PRO A 249 -26.69 5.15 -19.85
CA PRO A 249 -27.37 5.79 -18.72
C PRO A 249 -26.37 6.04 -17.58
N THR A 250 -26.54 7.15 -16.87
CA THR A 250 -25.82 7.40 -15.62
C THR A 250 -26.44 6.51 -14.54
N ILE A 251 -25.63 5.73 -13.82
CA ILE A 251 -26.10 4.80 -12.79
C ILE A 251 -25.68 5.29 -11.41
N ILE A 252 -26.61 5.25 -10.46
CA ILE A 252 -26.34 5.48 -9.03
C ILE A 252 -26.78 4.23 -8.28
N LYS A 253 -25.81 3.49 -7.74
CA LYS A 253 -26.06 2.34 -6.88
C LYS A 253 -26.36 2.83 -5.45
N THR A 254 -27.48 2.40 -4.90
CA THR A 254 -27.82 2.60 -3.49
C THR A 254 -28.29 1.28 -2.90
N SER A 255 -28.03 1.06 -1.62
CA SER A 255 -28.44 -0.17 -0.94
C SER A 255 -29.04 0.14 0.41
N ASP A 256 -30.24 -0.37 0.64
CA ASP A 256 -30.74 -0.66 1.97
C ASP A 256 -30.46 -2.15 2.25
N ASP A 257 -30.32 -2.57 3.51
CA ASP A 257 -29.84 -3.92 3.91
C ASP A 257 -30.57 -5.12 3.25
N ALA A 258 -31.76 -4.92 2.68
CA ALA A 258 -32.57 -5.96 2.03
C ALA A 258 -32.67 -5.86 0.48
N ILE A 259 -32.50 -4.68 -0.11
CA ILE A 259 -32.72 -4.44 -1.55
C ILE A 259 -31.60 -3.55 -2.08
N VAL A 260 -30.93 -4.03 -3.13
CA VAL A 260 -29.98 -3.20 -3.88
C VAL A 260 -30.72 -2.56 -5.04
N THR A 261 -30.53 -1.25 -5.20
CA THR A 261 -31.19 -0.48 -6.25
C THR A 261 -30.20 0.33 -7.07
N TRP A 262 -30.50 0.47 -8.35
CA TRP A 262 -29.76 1.29 -9.30
C TRP A 262 -30.69 2.32 -9.90
N LEU A 263 -30.41 3.61 -9.63
CA LEU A 263 -31.08 4.70 -10.31
C LEU A 263 -30.40 4.93 -11.66
N LEU A 264 -31.11 4.61 -12.74
CA LEU A 264 -30.70 4.82 -14.12
C LEU A 264 -31.23 6.17 -14.60
N ILE A 265 -30.35 7.02 -15.12
CA ILE A 265 -30.70 8.35 -15.62
C ILE A 265 -30.36 8.39 -17.11
N ALA A 266 -31.39 8.51 -17.94
CA ALA A 266 -31.31 8.33 -19.38
C ALA A 266 -31.74 9.61 -20.12
N PRO A 267 -30.79 10.39 -20.67
CA PRO A 267 -31.12 11.52 -21.53
C PRO A 267 -31.57 11.03 -22.93
N HIS A 268 -32.52 11.77 -23.51
CA HIS A 268 -33.14 11.45 -24.80
C HIS A 268 -32.80 12.46 -25.90
N PRO A 269 -32.94 12.08 -27.18
CA PRO A 269 -32.73 12.98 -28.33
C PRO A 269 -33.60 14.25 -28.35
N ASP A 270 -34.76 14.21 -27.69
CA ASP A 270 -35.70 15.34 -27.58
C ASP A 270 -35.34 16.29 -26.42
N SER A 271 -34.12 16.18 -25.89
CA SER A 271 -33.61 16.94 -24.74
C SER A 271 -34.34 16.68 -23.40
N SER A 272 -35.17 15.63 -23.31
CA SER A 272 -35.75 15.17 -22.05
C SER A 272 -34.86 14.17 -21.32
N ILE A 273 -35.14 13.91 -20.04
CA ILE A 273 -34.48 12.88 -19.22
C ILE A 273 -35.53 11.95 -18.65
N SER A 274 -35.36 10.64 -18.80
CA SER A 274 -36.13 9.64 -18.05
C SER A 274 -35.29 9.03 -16.95
N THR A 275 -35.89 8.82 -15.78
CA THR A 275 -35.26 8.10 -14.68
C THR A 275 -35.98 6.80 -14.37
N TYR A 276 -35.20 5.76 -14.06
CA TYR A 276 -35.69 4.42 -13.77
C TYR A 276 -35.00 3.89 -12.51
N THR A 277 -35.71 3.13 -11.69
CA THR A 277 -35.11 2.37 -10.59
C THR A 277 -35.10 0.91 -10.97
N LEU A 278 -33.91 0.35 -11.14
CA LEU A 278 -33.68 -1.09 -11.21
C LEU A 278 -33.50 -1.62 -9.79
N SER A 279 -34.12 -2.74 -9.44
CA SER A 279 -34.06 -3.30 -8.09
C SER A 279 -33.91 -4.81 -8.11
N TRP A 280 -32.97 -5.31 -7.30
CA TRP A 280 -32.78 -6.74 -7.05
C TRP A 280 -33.38 -7.12 -5.70
N SER A 281 -34.34 -8.05 -5.71
CA SER A 281 -34.89 -8.66 -4.49
C SER A 281 -34.17 -9.96 -4.19
N HIS A 282 -33.45 -10.00 -3.06
CA HIS A 282 -32.79 -11.22 -2.58
C HIS A 282 -33.78 -12.33 -2.18
N GLU A 283 -34.99 -11.98 -1.75
CA GLU A 283 -36.01 -12.97 -1.35
C GLU A 283 -36.68 -13.62 -2.56
N ALA A 284 -36.95 -12.84 -3.61
CA ALA A 284 -37.65 -13.32 -4.81
C ALA A 284 -36.69 -13.77 -5.93
N GLU A 285 -35.39 -13.56 -5.76
CA GLU A 285 -34.32 -13.76 -6.76
C GLU A 285 -34.70 -13.18 -8.14
N LYS A 286 -35.24 -11.96 -8.12
CA LYS A 286 -35.80 -11.34 -9.32
C LYS A 286 -35.37 -9.89 -9.46
N LEU A 287 -34.94 -9.57 -10.68
CA LEU A 287 -34.65 -8.21 -11.12
C LEU A 287 -35.94 -7.53 -11.63
N SER A 288 -36.14 -6.29 -11.23
CA SER A 288 -37.30 -5.49 -11.67
C SER A 288 -36.88 -4.08 -12.06
N LEU A 289 -37.56 -3.49 -13.04
CA LEU A 289 -37.36 -2.11 -13.47
C LEU A 289 -38.64 -1.31 -13.27
N LYS A 290 -38.53 -0.17 -12.59
CA LYS A 290 -39.62 0.79 -12.39
C LYS A 290 -39.28 2.10 -13.09
N PHE A 291 -40.17 2.58 -13.96
CA PHE A 291 -40.09 3.94 -14.48
C PHE A 291 -40.48 4.93 -13.37
N ASN A 292 -39.66 5.94 -13.13
CA ASN A 292 -39.91 6.95 -12.10
C ASN A 292 -40.57 8.17 -12.71
N LYS A 293 -39.85 8.90 -13.56
CA LYS A 293 -40.33 10.16 -14.14
C LYS A 293 -39.57 10.52 -15.42
N ARG A 294 -40.26 11.22 -16.32
CA ARG A 294 -39.65 11.93 -17.44
C ARG A 294 -39.70 13.43 -17.18
N VAL A 295 -38.55 14.10 -17.29
CA VAL A 295 -38.39 15.54 -17.12
C VAL A 295 -38.20 16.15 -18.51
N SER A 296 -39.20 16.88 -18.99
CA SER A 296 -39.22 17.51 -20.32
C SER A 296 -39.40 19.04 -20.27
N SER A 297 -40.05 19.58 -19.23
CA SER A 297 -40.32 21.01 -19.11
C SER A 297 -39.16 21.75 -18.45
N GLY A 298 -38.62 22.77 -19.13
CA GLY A 298 -37.65 23.70 -18.55
C GLY A 298 -36.22 23.19 -18.49
N VAL A 299 -35.90 22.04 -19.13
CA VAL A 299 -34.57 21.42 -19.15
C VAL A 299 -34.14 21.14 -20.59
N LYS A 300 -32.84 21.24 -20.86
CA LYS A 300 -32.18 20.97 -22.13
C LYS A 300 -30.96 20.09 -21.88
N THR A 301 -31.05 18.83 -22.31
CA THR A 301 -29.90 17.91 -22.30
C THR A 301 -29.22 17.81 -23.66
N ASP A 302 -27.93 17.47 -23.63
CA ASP A 302 -27.19 17.03 -24.80
C ASP A 302 -27.37 15.51 -24.96
N SER A 303 -28.06 15.11 -26.03
CA SER A 303 -28.32 13.70 -26.33
C SER A 303 -27.08 12.90 -26.73
N LYS A 304 -25.92 13.55 -26.88
CA LYS A 304 -24.65 12.92 -27.25
C LYS A 304 -23.74 12.68 -26.04
N ASN A 305 -24.07 13.21 -24.85
CA ASN A 305 -23.26 13.05 -23.65
C ASN A 305 -24.07 12.59 -22.43
N GLN A 306 -23.40 11.92 -21.49
CA GLN A 306 -24.00 11.58 -20.20
C GLN A 306 -24.33 12.84 -19.41
N THR A 307 -25.38 12.78 -18.60
CA THR A 307 -25.74 13.93 -17.74
C THR A 307 -24.83 13.95 -16.51
N PRO A 308 -24.11 15.06 -16.25
CA PRO A 308 -23.22 15.17 -15.10
C PRO A 308 -24.02 15.11 -13.79
N LEU A 309 -23.45 14.39 -12.82
CA LEU A 309 -24.02 14.16 -11.51
C LEU A 309 -23.08 14.75 -10.44
N ILE A 310 -23.66 15.37 -9.41
CA ILE A 310 -22.93 15.87 -8.24
C ILE A 310 -23.40 15.07 -7.03
N CYS A 311 -22.47 14.44 -6.33
CA CYS A 311 -22.74 13.69 -5.10
C CYS A 311 -21.89 14.30 -3.99
N GLU A 312 -22.51 15.07 -3.09
CA GLU A 312 -21.83 15.59 -1.91
C GLU A 312 -21.86 14.55 -0.77
N THR A 313 -20.77 14.43 -0.01
CA THR A 313 -20.69 13.50 1.12
C THR A 313 -21.80 13.76 2.13
N GLY A 314 -22.66 12.74 2.35
CA GLY A 314 -23.77 12.82 3.29
C GLY A 314 -25.03 13.50 2.75
N LYS A 315 -25.07 13.87 1.46
CA LYS A 315 -26.27 14.34 0.77
C LYS A 315 -26.63 13.44 -0.41
N GLU A 316 -27.87 13.56 -0.87
CA GLU A 316 -28.33 12.88 -2.08
C GLU A 316 -27.66 13.46 -3.33
N CYS A 317 -27.40 12.60 -4.32
CA CYS A 317 -26.87 13.05 -5.60
C CYS A 317 -27.87 13.93 -6.35
N ARG A 318 -27.35 14.89 -7.13
CA ARG A 318 -28.10 15.87 -7.90
C ARG A 318 -27.64 15.89 -9.35
N LEU A 319 -28.59 16.02 -10.27
CA LEU A 319 -28.33 16.15 -11.71
C LEU A 319 -28.07 17.60 -12.07
N MET A 320 -26.96 17.85 -12.76
CA MET A 320 -26.69 19.17 -13.32
C MET A 320 -27.24 19.23 -14.75
N VAL A 321 -28.21 20.13 -14.96
CA VAL A 321 -28.88 20.27 -16.24
C VAL A 321 -28.96 21.73 -16.69
N ARG A 322 -29.05 21.96 -17.99
CA ARG A 322 -29.23 23.31 -18.54
C ARG A 322 -30.72 23.60 -18.67
N PRO A 323 -31.23 24.77 -18.28
CA PRO A 323 -32.62 25.11 -18.52
C PRO A 323 -32.89 25.47 -19.98
N ALA A 324 -34.16 25.35 -20.38
CA ALA A 324 -34.58 25.51 -21.78
C ALA A 324 -34.31 26.91 -22.35
N ASP A 325 -34.31 27.93 -21.50
CA ASP A 325 -34.04 29.34 -21.82
C ASP A 325 -32.54 29.65 -21.99
N ASN A 326 -31.65 28.68 -21.74
CA ASN A 326 -30.20 28.85 -21.73
C ASN A 326 -29.74 29.97 -20.78
N SER A 327 -30.41 30.24 -19.67
CA SER A 327 -29.94 31.27 -18.75
C SER A 327 -28.76 30.79 -17.90
N THR A 328 -28.93 29.72 -17.11
CA THR A 328 -27.98 29.28 -16.06
C THR A 328 -28.14 27.81 -15.69
N LEU A 329 -27.09 27.03 -15.40
CA LEU A 329 -27.27 25.62 -15.03
C LEU A 329 -28.07 25.46 -13.72
N THR A 330 -28.88 24.41 -13.64
CA THR A 330 -29.78 24.10 -12.52
C THR A 330 -29.51 22.70 -11.99
N LEU A 331 -29.62 22.53 -10.67
CA LEU A 331 -29.55 21.22 -10.01
C LEU A 331 -30.96 20.63 -9.86
N LEU A 332 -31.12 19.37 -10.27
CA LEU A 332 -32.35 18.62 -10.10
C LEU A 332 -32.14 17.44 -9.17
N ASP A 333 -33.14 17.18 -8.34
CA ASP A 333 -33.26 15.88 -7.68
C ASP A 333 -33.58 14.79 -8.72
N PRO A 334 -32.80 13.70 -8.80
CA PRO A 334 -32.91 12.71 -9.88
C PRO A 334 -34.14 11.80 -9.75
N VAL A 335 -34.79 11.74 -8.58
CA VAL A 335 -35.96 10.90 -8.35
C VAL A 335 -37.25 11.70 -8.59
N SER A 336 -37.36 12.86 -7.97
CA SER A 336 -38.52 13.74 -8.03
C SER A 336 -38.53 14.68 -9.24
N GLY A 337 -37.37 14.95 -9.84
CA GLY A 337 -37.20 15.89 -10.96
C GLY A 337 -37.52 17.33 -10.60
N LYS A 338 -37.57 17.69 -9.30
CA LYS A 338 -37.80 19.05 -8.84
C LYS A 338 -36.48 19.83 -8.84
N SER A 339 -36.53 21.08 -9.31
CA SER A 339 -35.47 22.05 -9.12
C SER A 339 -35.55 22.62 -7.71
N ASP A 340 -34.42 22.70 -7.01
CA ASP A 340 -34.37 23.44 -5.75
C ASP A 340 -34.47 24.95 -6.03
N ASN A 341 -35.34 25.63 -5.29
CA ASN A 341 -35.47 27.09 -5.32
C ASN A 341 -34.34 27.79 -4.53
N SER A 342 -33.27 27.09 -4.12
CA SER A 342 -32.11 27.74 -3.54
C SER A 342 -31.39 28.53 -4.64
N SER A 343 -30.81 29.65 -4.26
CA SER A 343 -30.11 30.68 -5.08
C SER A 343 -28.88 30.20 -5.86
N ASP A 344 -28.81 28.91 -6.19
CA ASP A 344 -27.62 28.15 -6.55
C ASP A 344 -27.47 28.11 -8.08
N ILE A 345 -27.41 29.31 -8.64
CA ILE A 345 -27.42 29.59 -10.06
C ILE A 345 -25.97 29.63 -10.56
N ILE A 346 -25.56 28.65 -11.38
CA ILE A 346 -24.23 28.64 -12.00
C ILE A 346 -24.32 29.33 -13.36
N PRO A 347 -23.57 30.44 -13.60
CA PRO A 347 -23.62 31.14 -14.87
C PRO A 347 -23.19 30.23 -16.01
N GLN A 348 -23.81 30.44 -17.17
CA GLN A 348 -23.66 29.56 -18.31
C GLN A 348 -22.26 29.65 -18.93
N TYR A 349 -21.49 28.56 -18.81
CA TYR A 349 -20.28 28.34 -19.61
C TYR A 349 -20.38 26.98 -20.29
N ASN A 350 -20.14 26.96 -21.61
CA ASN A 350 -19.92 25.71 -22.31
C ASN A 350 -18.57 25.16 -21.81
N ASN A 351 -18.58 23.99 -21.17
CA ASN A 351 -17.43 23.35 -20.49
C ASN A 351 -17.17 23.85 -19.06
N ILE A 352 -18.08 23.53 -18.12
CA ILE A 352 -17.77 23.62 -16.69
C ILE A 352 -17.03 22.35 -16.29
N PRO A 353 -15.73 22.41 -15.98
CA PRO A 353 -15.02 21.24 -15.50
C PRO A 353 -15.42 20.99 -14.04
N VAL A 354 -15.59 19.71 -13.70
CA VAL A 354 -15.73 19.29 -12.30
C VAL A 354 -14.33 19.07 -11.78
N TYR A 355 -13.97 19.80 -10.73
CA TYR A 355 -12.68 19.70 -10.05
C TYR A 355 -12.88 19.01 -8.73
N PHE A 356 -11.87 18.27 -8.29
CA PHE A 356 -11.83 17.81 -6.91
C PHE A 356 -10.70 18.51 -6.19
N ARG A 357 -11.01 19.06 -5.01
CA ARG A 357 -10.00 19.67 -4.15
C ARG A 357 -9.82 18.76 -2.94
N SER A 358 -8.57 18.40 -2.64
CA SER A 358 -8.28 17.84 -1.33
C SER A 358 -8.48 18.94 -0.30
N ASP A 359 -9.45 18.74 0.58
CA ASP A 359 -9.52 19.51 1.81
C ASP A 359 -8.33 19.14 2.72
N ASN A 360 -8.21 19.82 3.87
CA ASN A 360 -7.09 19.60 4.80
C ASN A 360 -6.99 18.15 5.32
N GLU A 361 -8.02 17.32 5.10
CA GLU A 361 -8.11 15.91 5.48
C GLU A 361 -7.90 14.94 4.31
N GLN A 362 -7.64 15.43 3.10
CA GLN A 362 -7.51 14.64 1.87
C GLN A 362 -8.79 13.95 1.39
N SER A 363 -9.97 14.36 1.87
CA SER A 363 -11.21 14.04 1.18
C SER A 363 -11.33 14.87 -0.09
N LEU A 364 -11.73 14.23 -1.18
CA LEU A 364 -12.01 14.90 -2.44
C LEU A 364 -13.39 15.54 -2.34
N SER A 365 -13.43 16.86 -2.24
CA SER A 365 -14.68 17.62 -2.39
C SER A 365 -14.86 18.00 -3.85
N SER A 366 -16.01 17.63 -4.45
CA SER A 366 -16.35 18.05 -5.80
C SER A 366 -16.65 19.55 -5.82
N ASN A 367 -15.88 20.29 -6.60
CA ASN A 367 -16.01 21.72 -6.82
C ASN A 367 -16.29 21.97 -8.30
N LEU A 368 -17.37 22.68 -8.62
CA LEU A 368 -17.60 23.16 -9.99
C LEU A 368 -16.84 24.46 -10.16
N ILE A 369 -15.84 24.51 -11.06
CA ILE A 369 -15.12 25.76 -11.30
C ILE A 369 -15.57 26.35 -12.62
N PHE A 370 -15.81 27.65 -12.61
CA PHE A 370 -16.22 28.40 -13.77
C PHE A 370 -15.59 29.79 -13.73
N ILE A 371 -15.38 30.35 -14.91
CA ILE A 371 -14.88 31.72 -15.05
C ILE A 371 -16.08 32.64 -15.01
N GLU A 372 -16.02 33.78 -14.31
CA GLU A 372 -17.06 34.80 -14.40
C GLU A 372 -16.41 36.18 -14.42
N GLY A 373 -16.59 36.91 -15.52
CA GLY A 373 -15.84 38.13 -15.80
C GLY A 373 -14.33 37.86 -15.82
N ALA A 374 -13.55 38.66 -15.11
CA ALA A 374 -12.10 38.50 -14.97
C ALA A 374 -11.69 37.66 -13.74
N ALA A 375 -12.55 36.76 -13.26
CA ALA A 375 -12.27 35.92 -12.09
C ALA A 375 -12.61 34.44 -12.32
N LEU A 376 -11.78 33.55 -11.78
CA LEU A 376 -12.05 32.13 -11.60
C LEU A 376 -12.83 31.92 -10.29
N ASN A 377 -13.96 31.21 -10.35
CA ASN A 377 -14.83 30.93 -9.20
C ASN A 377 -15.06 29.42 -9.07
N ALA A 378 -15.26 28.93 -7.85
CA ALA A 378 -15.68 27.58 -7.52
C ALA A 378 -17.08 27.58 -6.88
N TYR A 379 -17.78 26.46 -7.03
CA TYR A 379 -19.01 26.16 -6.31
C TYR A 379 -18.73 25.02 -5.32
N GLU A 380 -18.79 25.32 -4.02
CA GLU A 380 -18.45 24.40 -2.92
C GLU A 380 -19.57 24.44 -1.86
N ASN A 381 -20.15 23.29 -1.50
CA ASN A 381 -21.16 23.16 -0.45
C ASN A 381 -22.36 24.12 -0.59
N GLY A 382 -22.86 24.32 -1.81
CA GLY A 382 -23.97 25.25 -2.07
C GLY A 382 -23.59 26.73 -2.01
N LYS A 383 -22.29 27.08 -2.10
CA LYS A 383 -21.83 28.48 -2.10
C LYS A 383 -20.77 28.72 -3.18
N LYS A 384 -20.88 29.89 -3.83
CA LYS A 384 -19.88 30.40 -4.76
C LYS A 384 -18.69 30.99 -4.01
N ILE A 385 -17.47 30.61 -4.39
CA ILE A 385 -16.20 31.07 -3.82
C ILE A 385 -15.31 31.59 -4.95
N LYS A 386 -14.70 32.77 -4.78
CA LYS A 386 -13.74 33.31 -5.75
C LYS A 386 -12.36 32.69 -5.52
N LEU A 387 -11.78 32.04 -6.53
CA LEU A 387 -10.49 31.36 -6.43
C LEU A 387 -9.31 32.26 -6.80
N ALA A 388 -9.41 32.98 -7.92
CA ALA A 388 -8.33 33.83 -8.44
C ALA A 388 -8.89 34.84 -9.46
N PRO A 389 -8.17 35.94 -9.76
CA PRO A 389 -8.38 36.68 -11.01
C PRO A 389 -7.90 35.86 -12.22
N VAL A 390 -8.45 36.07 -13.42
CA VAL A 390 -8.13 35.32 -14.66
C VAL A 390 -6.64 35.40 -15.04
N SER A 391 -5.94 36.45 -14.62
CA SER A 391 -4.50 36.64 -14.80
C SER A 391 -3.65 36.35 -13.55
N GLY A 392 -4.25 35.82 -12.48
CA GLY A 392 -3.58 35.49 -11.22
C GLY A 392 -3.09 34.05 -11.16
N GLU A 393 -2.19 33.75 -10.21
CA GLU A 393 -1.84 32.36 -9.92
C GLU A 393 -3.07 31.60 -9.45
N ILE A 394 -3.43 30.56 -10.20
CA ILE A 394 -4.46 29.62 -9.83
C ILE A 394 -3.99 28.87 -8.57
N PRO A 395 -4.81 28.72 -7.51
CA PRO A 395 -4.44 27.88 -6.37
C PRO A 395 -4.15 26.45 -6.83
N LYS A 396 -3.20 25.75 -6.19
CA LYS A 396 -2.92 24.34 -6.49
C LYS A 396 -4.20 23.52 -6.37
N LEU A 397 -4.68 22.98 -7.48
CA LEU A 397 -5.80 22.04 -7.54
C LEU A 397 -5.29 20.64 -7.83
N ASP A 398 -5.97 19.65 -7.27
CA ASP A 398 -5.50 18.27 -7.28
C ASP A 398 -5.96 17.49 -8.53
N GLU A 399 -7.22 17.59 -9.00
CA GLU A 399 -7.68 16.85 -10.22
C GLU A 399 -8.69 17.61 -11.11
N ILE A 400 -8.77 17.25 -12.41
CA ILE A 400 -9.69 17.81 -13.43
C ILE A 400 -10.38 16.71 -14.23
N TYR A 401 -11.71 16.78 -14.35
CA TYR A 401 -12.49 16.00 -15.31
C TYR A 401 -13.17 16.93 -16.32
N LEU A 402 -12.86 16.76 -17.61
CA LEU A 402 -13.51 17.47 -18.71
C LEU A 402 -14.62 16.60 -19.30
N PHE A 403 -15.87 17.06 -19.25
CA PHE A 403 -16.97 16.53 -20.04
C PHE A 403 -17.18 17.43 -21.26
N PRO A 404 -17.01 16.96 -22.51
CA PRO A 404 -17.41 17.74 -23.67
C PRO A 404 -18.94 17.72 -23.80
N LEU A 405 -19.55 18.87 -24.14
CA LEU A 405 -20.93 18.94 -24.66
C LEU A 405 -20.85 19.38 -26.12
N SER A 406 -21.46 18.62 -27.02
CA SER A 406 -21.46 18.88 -28.46
C SER A 406 -22.67 19.73 -28.85
N LYS A 407 -22.46 20.73 -29.72
CA LYS A 407 -23.56 21.39 -30.43
C LYS A 407 -23.22 21.47 -31.92
N ASP A 408 -23.91 20.67 -32.73
CA ASP A 408 -23.76 20.76 -34.19
C ASP A 408 -24.49 21.99 -34.73
N LYS A 409 -23.84 22.66 -35.69
CA LYS A 409 -24.28 22.55 -37.09
C LYS A 409 -23.18 22.82 -38.13
N ASP A 410 -22.02 23.35 -37.75
CA ASP A 410 -20.73 23.30 -38.48
C ASP A 410 -19.56 23.55 -37.49
N GLY A 411 -19.62 22.94 -36.29
CA GLY A 411 -18.74 23.27 -35.18
C GLY A 411 -18.22 22.02 -34.47
N GLU A 412 -17.08 21.52 -34.91
CA GLU A 412 -16.27 20.56 -34.16
C GLU A 412 -15.78 21.22 -32.87
N PHE A 413 -16.12 20.66 -31.70
CA PHE A 413 -15.42 20.99 -30.45
C PHE A 413 -14.32 19.96 -30.25
N ALA A 414 -13.17 20.20 -30.89
CA ALA A 414 -11.90 19.88 -30.28
C ALA A 414 -11.40 21.16 -29.60
N LEU A 415 -10.54 21.04 -28.58
CA LEU A 415 -9.57 22.10 -28.29
C LEU A 415 -8.56 22.21 -29.45
N ILE A 416 -9.03 22.35 -30.69
CA ILE A 416 -8.26 22.49 -31.94
C ILE A 416 -9.26 23.02 -32.98
N GLY A 417 -9.07 24.27 -33.43
CA GLY A 417 -9.55 24.72 -34.73
C GLY A 417 -8.35 25.17 -35.56
N THR A 418 -8.34 24.89 -36.86
CA THR A 418 -7.38 25.43 -37.82
C THR A 418 -7.91 26.74 -38.41
N ASP A 419 -7.08 27.78 -38.48
CA ASP A 419 -7.37 28.97 -39.31
C ASP A 419 -7.18 28.67 -40.81
N GLU A 420 -7.53 29.63 -41.67
CA GLU A 420 -7.35 29.55 -43.13
C GLU A 420 -5.88 29.32 -43.55
N ASP A 421 -4.93 29.51 -42.62
CA ASP A 421 -3.49 29.29 -42.80
C ASP A 421 -3.00 27.94 -42.23
N GLY A 422 -3.90 27.09 -41.72
CA GLY A 422 -3.58 25.75 -41.20
C GLY A 422 -2.97 25.75 -39.79
N THR A 423 -3.10 26.84 -39.03
CA THR A 423 -2.59 26.98 -37.66
C THR A 423 -3.65 26.51 -36.66
N ILE A 424 -3.29 25.54 -35.81
CA ILE A 424 -4.17 25.05 -34.73
C ILE A 424 -4.14 26.02 -33.55
N TRP A 425 -5.30 26.57 -33.16
CA TRP A 425 -5.45 27.45 -32.00
C TRP A 425 -6.06 26.74 -30.79
N CYS A 426 -5.53 27.06 -29.60
CA CYS A 426 -6.04 26.65 -28.30
C CYS A 426 -5.90 27.83 -27.34
N ASP A 427 -6.99 28.27 -26.70
CA ASP A 427 -6.97 29.43 -25.79
C ASP A 427 -6.15 29.08 -24.54
N SER A 428 -5.03 29.78 -24.38
CA SER A 428 -4.00 29.53 -23.38
C SER A 428 -4.27 30.20 -22.04
N GLY A 429 -5.41 30.90 -21.88
CA GLY A 429 -5.83 31.49 -20.61
C GLY A 429 -6.16 30.49 -19.50
N ASN A 430 -6.30 29.20 -19.80
CA ASN A 430 -6.61 28.14 -18.83
C ASN A 430 -5.70 26.91 -18.96
N ALA A 431 -4.38 27.12 -19.05
CA ALA A 431 -3.42 26.03 -18.94
C ALA A 431 -3.35 25.54 -17.48
N PHE A 432 -4.20 24.58 -17.12
CA PHE A 432 -4.13 23.93 -15.82
C PHE A 432 -2.97 22.92 -15.77
N LYS A 433 -2.05 23.14 -14.83
CA LYS A 433 -1.18 22.11 -14.25
C LYS A 433 -2.00 21.35 -13.20
N ALA A 434 -2.30 20.07 -13.45
CA ALA A 434 -2.85 19.16 -12.43
C ALA A 434 -2.04 17.86 -12.43
N ASN A 435 -1.76 17.35 -11.22
CA ASN A 435 -1.18 16.02 -10.98
C ASN A 435 -2.35 15.04 -10.93
N LEU A 436 -2.48 14.12 -11.88
CA LEU A 436 -3.57 13.13 -11.84
C LEU A 436 -3.32 12.05 -10.76
N PHE A 437 -4.34 11.21 -10.53
CA PHE A 437 -4.55 10.13 -9.56
C PHE A 437 -5.16 10.59 -8.23
N GLU A 438 -6.39 10.17 -7.87
CA GLU A 438 -7.22 9.02 -8.26
C GLU A 438 -8.70 9.39 -8.59
N PRO A 439 -9.39 8.62 -9.48
CA PRO A 439 -10.81 8.31 -9.28
C PRO A 439 -11.01 6.79 -9.26
N ASN A 440 -11.13 6.20 -8.07
CA ASN A 440 -11.55 4.79 -7.97
C ASN A 440 -12.71 4.67 -6.99
N GLU A 441 -13.88 5.18 -7.39
CA GLU A 441 -15.14 4.55 -7.01
C GLU A 441 -15.65 3.73 -8.22
N GLN A 442 -16.03 2.47 -7.97
CA GLN A 442 -16.63 1.60 -8.98
C GLN A 442 -17.89 2.27 -9.53
N GLY A 443 -17.76 2.81 -10.74
CA GLY A 443 -18.79 3.59 -11.43
C GLY A 443 -18.24 4.42 -12.58
N TYR A 444 -16.97 4.84 -12.50
CA TYR A 444 -16.29 5.59 -13.57
C TYR A 444 -14.83 5.13 -13.72
N LEU A 445 -14.53 4.34 -14.76
CA LEU A 445 -13.18 3.83 -15.03
C LEU A 445 -12.36 4.83 -15.87
N ASN A 446 -11.38 5.45 -15.22
CA ASN A 446 -10.10 5.90 -15.80
C ASN A 446 -8.97 5.46 -14.85
N GLN A 447 -8.22 4.41 -15.21
CA GLN A 447 -7.08 3.92 -14.42
C GLN A 447 -5.75 4.22 -15.11
N GLY A 448 -4.88 4.95 -14.42
CA GLY A 448 -3.44 5.00 -14.64
C GLY A 448 -2.74 5.06 -13.26
N VAL A 449 -1.43 5.21 -13.21
CA VAL A 449 -0.64 5.35 -11.97
C VAL A 449 0.33 6.55 -12.11
N TYR A 450 0.48 7.47 -11.12
CA TYR A 450 1.48 8.59 -11.12
C TYR A 450 2.45 8.24 -9.99
N PRO A 451 3.68 8.77 -10.06
CA PRO A 451 4.66 8.65 -9.01
C PRO A 451 4.22 9.37 -7.74
N LEU A 452 4.75 8.87 -6.64
CA LEU A 452 4.63 9.41 -5.29
C LEU A 452 5.18 10.86 -5.21
N LYS A 453 4.54 11.67 -4.34
CA LYS A 453 5.02 12.98 -3.82
C LYS A 453 6.49 12.96 -3.32
N GLU A 454 7.07 11.77 -3.17
CA GLU A 454 8.47 11.48 -2.79
C GLU A 454 9.52 12.02 -3.78
N THR A 455 9.19 12.26 -5.05
CA THR A 455 10.19 12.66 -6.06
C THR A 455 10.75 14.07 -5.83
N GLY A 456 9.97 14.99 -5.25
CA GLY A 456 10.46 16.32 -4.86
C GLY A 456 11.45 16.28 -3.69
N ALA A 457 11.18 15.41 -2.70
CA ALA A 457 12.06 15.19 -1.56
C ALA A 457 13.38 14.50 -1.95
N LEU A 458 13.33 13.61 -2.95
CA LEU A 458 14.53 12.95 -3.48
C LEU A 458 15.55 13.93 -4.10
N PHE A 459 15.08 15.06 -4.64
CA PHE A 459 15.95 16.12 -5.19
C PHE A 459 16.60 16.98 -4.11
N GLU A 460 15.86 17.33 -3.05
CA GLU A 460 16.42 18.01 -1.88
C GLU A 460 17.43 17.10 -1.15
N ASP A 461 17.19 15.78 -1.11
CA ASP A 461 18.12 14.81 -0.53
C ASP A 461 19.34 14.52 -1.43
N THR A 462 19.21 14.54 -2.76
CA THR A 462 20.36 14.35 -3.67
C THR A 462 21.24 15.59 -3.80
N ASP A 463 20.71 16.81 -3.63
CA ASP A 463 21.52 18.02 -3.45
C ASP A 463 22.37 17.94 -2.16
N ASN A 464 21.93 17.16 -1.16
CA ASN A 464 22.61 16.97 0.12
C ASN A 464 23.63 15.79 0.16
N PHE A 465 23.62 14.89 -0.84
CA PHE A 465 24.40 13.63 -0.84
C PHE A 465 25.28 13.42 -2.10
N ILE A 466 26.02 14.44 -2.52
CA ILE A 466 27.01 14.31 -3.60
C ILE A 466 28.29 13.66 -3.05
N ASP A 467 28.43 12.33 -3.14
CA ASP A 467 29.73 11.63 -3.02
C ASP A 467 30.26 11.30 -4.42
N ILE A 468 31.20 12.12 -4.90
CA ILE A 468 31.72 12.17 -6.29
C ILE A 468 32.60 10.96 -6.62
N ARG A 469 32.94 10.13 -5.62
CA ARG A 469 33.84 8.97 -5.76
C ARG A 469 33.30 7.86 -6.65
N ASN A 470 32.03 7.90 -7.04
CA ASN A 470 31.39 6.90 -7.89
C ASN A 470 30.73 7.51 -9.14
N GLU A 471 31.52 8.28 -9.90
CA GLU A 471 31.04 9.02 -11.08
C GLU A 471 30.34 8.12 -12.11
N SER A 472 30.71 6.85 -12.24
CA SER A 472 30.03 5.90 -13.14
C SER A 472 28.66 5.48 -12.61
N HIS A 473 28.54 5.23 -11.30
CA HIS A 473 27.29 4.86 -10.66
C HIS A 473 26.34 6.05 -10.58
N LEU A 474 26.86 7.26 -10.34
CA LEU A 474 26.06 8.48 -10.37
C LEU A 474 25.61 8.81 -11.80
N LYS A 475 26.46 8.59 -12.82
CA LYS A 475 26.05 8.71 -14.24
C LYS A 475 25.05 7.64 -14.63
N GLU A 476 25.19 6.40 -14.18
CA GLU A 476 24.21 5.33 -14.39
C GLU A 476 22.89 5.64 -13.68
N VAL A 477 22.93 6.08 -12.44
CA VAL A 477 21.75 6.47 -11.66
C VAL A 477 21.10 7.71 -12.27
N LEU A 478 21.83 8.74 -12.68
CA LEU A 478 21.26 9.91 -13.37
C LEU A 478 20.72 9.54 -14.76
N LYS A 479 21.34 8.56 -15.45
CA LYS A 479 20.86 8.02 -16.72
C LYS A 479 19.61 7.17 -16.52
N LEU A 480 19.56 6.34 -15.48
CA LEU A 480 18.40 5.54 -15.05
C LEU A 480 17.28 6.45 -14.54
N MET A 481 17.57 7.49 -13.77
CA MET A 481 16.59 8.47 -13.29
C MET A 481 16.08 9.35 -14.44
N ALA A 482 16.93 9.73 -15.41
CA ALA A 482 16.49 10.41 -16.63
C ALA A 482 15.75 9.50 -17.62
N GLN A 483 15.86 8.17 -17.47
CA GLN A 483 15.10 7.15 -18.21
C GLN A 483 13.80 6.75 -17.49
N LEU A 484 13.78 6.82 -16.17
CA LEU A 484 12.63 6.67 -15.27
C LEU A 484 11.85 7.97 -15.12
N TYR A 485 12.34 9.08 -15.71
CA TYR A 485 11.64 10.36 -15.82
C TYR A 485 11.91 11.18 -17.13
N PRO A 486 11.66 10.71 -18.40
CA PRO A 486 11.68 11.47 -19.66
C PRO A 486 10.84 12.77 -19.94
N GLY A 487 9.57 13.03 -19.54
CA GLY A 487 8.75 14.21 -19.97
C GLY A 487 8.78 15.61 -19.22
N ASN A 488 8.70 15.74 -17.90
CA ASN A 488 8.93 16.89 -16.97
C ASN A 488 10.30 17.58 -17.17
N GLN A 489 10.22 18.76 -17.78
CA GLN A 489 11.39 19.57 -18.15
C GLN A 489 12.13 20.17 -16.95
N ASP A 490 11.50 20.27 -15.78
CA ASP A 490 12.11 20.81 -14.56
C ASP A 490 13.11 19.79 -13.96
N PHE A 491 12.75 18.51 -14.00
CA PHE A 491 13.64 17.38 -13.72
C PHE A 491 14.88 17.43 -14.63
N HIS A 492 14.68 17.59 -15.94
CA HIS A 492 15.80 17.61 -16.90
C HIS A 492 16.67 18.86 -16.77
N LYS A 493 16.09 20.03 -16.47
CA LYS A 493 16.86 21.25 -16.17
C LYS A 493 17.70 21.11 -14.90
N LYS A 494 17.15 20.51 -13.84
CA LYS A 494 17.88 20.22 -12.60
C LYS A 494 18.98 19.18 -12.82
N VAL A 495 18.71 18.15 -13.62
CA VAL A 495 19.71 17.14 -14.02
C VAL A 495 20.81 17.75 -14.89
N GLU A 496 20.51 18.64 -15.84
CA GLU A 496 21.52 19.36 -16.64
C GLU A 496 22.35 20.32 -15.77
N ALA A 497 21.72 21.08 -14.87
CA ALA A 497 22.43 21.93 -13.91
C ALA A 497 23.35 21.10 -13.00
N LEU A 498 22.89 19.92 -12.54
CA LEU A 498 23.69 18.98 -11.77
C LEU A 498 24.83 18.37 -12.61
N LYS A 499 24.61 18.00 -13.88
CA LYS A 499 25.67 17.53 -14.80
C LYS A 499 26.74 18.59 -15.03
N VAL A 500 26.36 19.86 -15.17
CA VAL A 500 27.29 20.98 -15.31
C VAL A 500 28.09 21.17 -14.01
N ARG A 501 27.44 21.07 -12.84
CA ARG A 501 28.11 21.08 -11.53
C ARG A 501 29.09 19.92 -11.37
N ILE A 502 28.68 18.69 -11.70
CA ILE A 502 29.52 17.49 -11.70
C ILE A 502 30.72 17.67 -12.64
N LYS A 503 30.53 18.22 -13.85
CA LYS A 503 31.64 18.55 -14.76
C LYS A 503 32.60 19.57 -14.13
N THR A 504 32.08 20.60 -13.47
CA THR A 504 32.87 21.65 -12.83
C THR A 504 33.66 21.11 -11.63
N GLU A 505 33.07 20.21 -10.84
CA GLU A 505 33.75 19.53 -9.73
C GLU A 505 34.72 18.44 -10.20
N ALA A 506 34.39 17.70 -11.26
CA ALA A 506 35.30 16.73 -11.88
C ALA A 506 36.60 17.39 -12.37
N VAL A 507 36.53 18.63 -12.88
CA VAL A 507 37.73 19.44 -13.22
C VAL A 507 38.56 19.79 -11.97
N LYS A 508 37.92 20.11 -10.83
CA LYS A 508 38.63 20.33 -9.55
C LYS A 508 39.28 19.04 -9.03
N TYR A 509 38.60 17.89 -9.13
CA TYR A 509 39.14 16.58 -8.75
C TYR A 509 40.25 16.10 -9.69
N ALA A 510 40.17 16.41 -11.00
CA ALA A 510 41.25 16.11 -11.95
C ALA A 510 42.54 16.89 -11.61
N LYS A 511 42.42 18.15 -11.18
CA LYS A 511 43.56 18.94 -10.68
C LYS A 511 44.14 18.34 -9.40
N LEU A 512 43.29 17.87 -8.47
CA LEU A 512 43.72 17.17 -7.25
C LEU A 512 44.44 15.85 -7.58
N GLY A 513 43.93 15.08 -8.55
CA GLY A 513 44.53 13.84 -9.04
C GLY A 513 45.92 14.06 -9.65
N GLN A 514 46.07 15.06 -10.52
CA GLN A 514 47.39 15.42 -11.06
C GLN A 514 48.39 15.80 -9.97
N MET A 515 47.97 16.53 -8.93
CA MET A 515 48.84 16.89 -7.80
C MET A 515 49.22 15.67 -6.96
N LYS A 516 48.29 14.76 -6.69
CA LYS A 516 48.56 13.48 -6.00
C LYS A 516 49.55 12.61 -6.77
N ASP A 517 49.41 12.48 -8.08
CA ASP A 517 50.34 11.68 -8.89
C ASP A 517 51.74 12.31 -8.95
N LYS A 518 51.82 13.64 -8.96
CA LYS A 518 53.09 14.37 -8.86
C LYS A 518 53.77 14.12 -7.50
N LEU A 519 53.00 14.08 -6.41
CA LEU A 519 53.49 13.77 -5.06
C LEU A 519 53.87 12.30 -4.91
N ARG A 520 53.10 11.35 -5.45
CA ARG A 520 53.47 9.92 -5.49
C ARG A 520 54.76 9.67 -6.26
N LYS A 521 54.95 10.33 -7.40
CA LYS A 521 56.21 10.26 -8.15
C LYS A 521 57.40 10.76 -7.33
N ARG A 522 57.25 11.88 -6.61
CA ARG A 522 58.28 12.40 -5.70
C ARG A 522 58.54 11.46 -4.53
N ALA A 523 57.48 10.96 -3.89
CA ALA A 523 57.54 9.97 -2.81
C ALA A 523 58.14 8.62 -3.23
N SER A 524 58.17 8.29 -4.53
CA SER A 524 58.74 7.04 -5.02
C SER A 524 60.26 7.09 -5.29
N LYS A 525 60.86 8.28 -5.32
CA LYS A 525 62.24 8.50 -5.78
C LYS A 525 63.04 9.45 -4.89
N TYR A 526 62.60 9.71 -3.66
CA TYR A 526 63.29 10.62 -2.77
C TYR A 526 64.40 9.92 -1.99
N ASP A 527 65.49 10.65 -1.74
CA ASP A 527 66.43 10.37 -0.66
C ASP A 527 66.48 11.58 0.27
N TYR A 528 67.15 11.43 1.42
CA TYR A 528 67.21 12.49 2.44
C TYR A 528 67.93 13.76 1.95
N PHE A 529 68.89 13.65 1.03
CA PHE A 529 69.63 14.80 0.50
C PHE A 529 68.77 15.62 -0.47
N VAL A 530 68.07 14.94 -1.37
CA VAL A 530 67.10 15.51 -2.32
C VAL A 530 65.91 16.13 -1.56
N LEU A 531 65.49 15.54 -0.44
CA LEU A 531 64.41 16.07 0.40
C LEU A 531 64.79 17.40 1.06
N VAL A 532 66.03 17.52 1.56
CA VAL A 532 66.58 18.77 2.11
C VAL A 532 66.67 19.83 1.01
N GLN A 533 67.09 19.46 -0.20
CA GLN A 533 67.15 20.37 -1.33
C GLN A 533 65.76 20.88 -1.74
N TRP A 534 64.73 20.01 -1.78
CA TRP A 534 63.34 20.39 -2.09
C TRP A 534 62.70 21.27 -1.02
N LEU A 535 63.01 21.06 0.25
CA LEU A 535 62.58 21.91 1.38
C LEU A 535 63.18 23.32 1.31
N LEU A 536 64.38 23.46 0.74
CA LEU A 536 65.08 24.74 0.63
C LEU A 536 64.77 25.51 -0.67
N THR A 537 64.29 24.84 -1.73
CA THR A 537 64.17 25.45 -3.08
C THR A 537 62.81 25.31 -3.78
N ASN A 538 61.85 24.52 -3.28
CA ASN A 538 60.59 24.28 -4.02
C ASN A 538 59.32 24.25 -3.15
N ASN A 539 58.20 24.61 -3.78
CA ASN A 539 56.83 24.72 -3.20
C ASN A 539 56.19 23.36 -2.84
N ILE A 540 56.96 22.41 -2.33
CA ILE A 540 56.49 21.05 -2.04
C ILE A 540 55.51 21.02 -0.86
N GLU A 541 55.66 21.95 0.08
CA GLU A 541 54.79 22.08 1.24
C GLU A 541 53.41 22.67 0.88
N THR A 542 53.34 23.57 -0.11
CA THR A 542 52.07 24.11 -0.59
C THR A 542 51.29 23.08 -1.42
N ASP A 543 51.96 22.31 -2.27
CA ASP A 543 51.33 21.19 -3.00
C ASP A 543 50.76 20.13 -2.04
N LEU A 544 51.54 19.76 -1.01
CA LEU A 544 51.19 18.73 -0.03
C LEU A 544 50.04 19.21 0.89
N ASN A 545 50.10 20.45 1.37
CA ASN A 545 49.03 21.05 2.17
C ASN A 545 47.74 21.24 1.38
N TYR A 546 47.82 21.59 0.09
CA TYR A 546 46.64 21.68 -0.76
C TYR A 546 45.96 20.31 -0.93
N VAL A 547 46.74 19.25 -1.14
CA VAL A 547 46.21 17.89 -1.29
C VAL A 547 45.65 17.37 0.04
N ILE A 548 46.36 17.52 1.16
CA ILE A 548 45.89 17.07 2.49
C ILE A 548 44.63 17.81 2.93
N LYS A 549 44.52 19.10 2.63
CA LYS A 549 43.33 19.90 2.97
C LYS A 549 42.07 19.42 2.25
N HIS A 550 42.19 18.84 1.06
CA HIS A 550 41.06 18.41 0.23
C HIS A 550 40.89 16.89 0.14
N ASP A 551 41.92 16.11 0.48
CA ASP A 551 41.84 14.66 0.72
C ASP A 551 42.82 14.23 1.82
N PRO A 552 42.37 14.22 3.08
CA PRO A 552 43.19 13.84 4.23
C PRO A 552 43.63 12.37 4.19
N GLU A 553 42.85 11.49 3.55
CA GLU A 553 43.11 10.05 3.45
C GLU A 553 44.33 9.74 2.57
N PHE A 554 44.80 10.70 1.75
CA PHE A 554 46.02 10.57 0.96
C PHE A 554 47.28 10.30 1.83
N LEU A 555 47.25 10.66 3.11
CA LEU A 555 48.30 10.36 4.09
C LEU A 555 48.29 8.93 4.61
N GLU A 556 47.25 8.14 4.32
CA GLU A 556 47.18 6.72 4.72
C GLU A 556 47.94 5.80 3.75
N GLU A 557 48.26 6.27 2.55
CA GLU A 557 49.12 5.53 1.62
C GLU A 557 50.53 5.38 2.21
N GLU A 558 50.97 4.15 2.48
CA GLU A 558 52.19 3.85 3.24
C GLU A 558 53.45 4.60 2.76
N ARG A 559 53.61 4.76 1.43
CA ARG A 559 54.73 5.53 0.84
C ARG A 559 54.57 7.05 0.96
N ILE A 560 53.36 7.57 0.96
CA ILE A 560 53.07 9.00 1.17
C ILE A 560 53.11 9.34 2.65
N ALA A 561 52.60 8.45 3.51
CA ALA A 561 52.72 8.52 4.96
C ALA A 561 54.19 8.55 5.37
N GLY A 562 55.00 7.64 4.80
CA GLY A 562 56.46 7.62 4.94
C GLY A 562 57.10 8.91 4.45
N PHE A 563 56.82 9.35 3.23
CA PHE A 563 57.34 10.60 2.68
C PHE A 563 56.96 11.85 3.50
N TYR A 564 55.71 11.98 3.92
CA TYR A 564 55.21 13.08 4.75
C TYR A 564 55.83 13.08 6.15
N LYS A 565 55.95 11.89 6.74
CA LYS A 565 56.60 11.67 8.02
C LYS A 565 58.09 11.97 7.95
N ASP A 566 58.79 11.56 6.89
CA ASP A 566 60.21 11.84 6.66
C ASP A 566 60.46 13.34 6.40
N LEU A 567 59.56 14.02 5.69
CA LEU A 567 59.60 15.48 5.49
C LEU A 567 59.41 16.24 6.82
N GLY A 568 58.50 15.76 7.67
CA GLY A 568 58.33 16.24 9.04
C GLY A 568 59.52 15.91 9.96
N HIS A 569 60.15 14.75 9.78
CA HIS A 569 61.33 14.32 10.52
C HIS A 569 62.57 15.11 10.12
N VAL A 570 62.81 15.38 8.83
CA VAL A 570 63.93 16.23 8.35
C VAL A 570 63.75 17.67 8.79
N LYS A 571 62.51 18.21 8.78
CA LYS A 571 62.19 19.56 9.27
C LYS A 571 62.36 19.67 10.79
N SER A 572 61.96 18.64 11.55
CA SER A 572 62.16 18.57 13.00
C SER A 572 63.62 18.31 13.36
N PHE A 573 64.35 17.53 12.56
CA PHE A 573 65.79 17.30 12.67
C PHE A 573 66.56 18.60 12.42
N LEU A 574 66.29 19.34 11.35
CA LEU A 574 66.91 20.66 11.11
C LEU A 574 66.62 21.68 12.24
N LYS A 575 65.46 21.58 12.91
CA LYS A 575 65.10 22.43 14.06
C LYS A 575 65.61 21.92 15.42
N ALA A 576 65.93 20.63 15.55
CA ALA A 576 66.30 19.98 16.81
C ALA A 576 67.78 19.53 16.87
N PHE A 577 68.47 19.37 15.75
CA PHE A 577 69.80 18.77 15.69
C PHE A 577 70.94 19.71 16.07
N PHE A 578 70.72 21.03 16.04
CA PHE A 578 71.77 22.00 16.39
C PHE A 578 72.10 22.04 17.90
N PRO A 579 71.13 21.93 18.83
CA PRO A 579 71.42 21.91 20.28
C PRO A 579 71.55 20.50 20.90
N ILE A 580 71.11 19.45 20.21
CA ILE A 580 70.88 18.11 20.78
C ILE A 580 72.02 17.11 20.47
N ALA A 581 72.79 17.32 19.40
CA ALA A 581 73.91 16.45 19.02
C ALA A 581 75.06 16.40 20.07
N ILE A 582 75.21 17.45 20.87
CA ILE A 582 76.23 17.56 21.94
C ILE A 582 75.75 16.91 23.26
N GLY A 583 74.44 16.90 23.52
CA GLY A 583 73.86 16.32 24.74
C GLY A 583 73.58 14.81 24.67
N ILE A 584 73.31 14.28 23.47
CA ILE A 584 72.98 12.87 23.26
C ILE A 584 74.19 11.95 23.41
N LEU A 585 75.42 12.39 23.16
CA LEU A 585 76.60 11.51 23.24
C LEU A 585 76.99 11.12 24.69
N ILE A 586 76.61 11.94 25.68
CA ILE A 586 76.99 11.78 27.10
C ILE A 586 75.93 11.01 27.89
N LEU A 587 74.65 11.16 27.54
CA LEU A 587 73.52 10.60 28.29
C LEU A 587 73.12 9.19 27.81
N THR A 588 73.37 8.86 26.54
CA THR A 588 72.95 7.60 25.90
C THR A 588 73.74 6.39 26.40
N THR A 589 74.96 6.60 26.94
CA THR A 589 75.81 5.54 27.50
C THR A 589 75.36 5.07 28.90
N VAL A 590 74.59 5.90 29.63
CA VAL A 590 74.22 5.61 31.04
C VAL A 590 72.78 5.12 31.17
N VAL A 591 71.85 5.58 30.32
CA VAL A 591 70.40 5.31 30.51
C VAL A 591 69.90 4.04 29.80
N LEU A 592 70.59 3.57 28.75
CA LEU A 592 70.22 2.36 28.01
C LEU A 592 70.45 1.04 28.76
N VAL A 593 71.06 1.06 29.96
CA VAL A 593 71.31 -0.15 30.74
C VAL A 593 70.13 -0.53 31.66
N ILE A 594 69.19 0.37 31.99
CA ILE A 594 68.28 0.10 33.14
C ILE A 594 66.75 0.14 32.87
N PHE A 595 66.00 1.24 32.65
CA PHE A 595 64.51 1.13 32.56
C PHE A 595 63.80 2.30 31.84
N ASN A 596 62.77 2.03 31.01
CA ASN A 596 61.81 3.05 30.53
C ASN A 596 60.39 2.77 31.06
N TYR A 597 59.89 3.68 31.90
CA TYR A 597 58.88 3.44 32.93
C TYR A 597 57.47 4.03 32.61
N SER A 598 57.33 4.85 31.56
CA SER A 598 56.11 5.67 31.32
C SER A 598 54.94 4.93 30.67
N PHE A 599 55.20 3.98 29.76
CA PHE A 599 54.16 3.19 29.09
C PHE A 599 53.58 2.10 30.02
N PHE A 600 54.43 1.52 30.86
CA PHE A 600 54.04 0.56 31.89
C PHE A 600 53.09 1.21 32.92
N ILE A 601 53.41 2.42 33.40
CA ILE A 601 52.55 3.17 34.33
C ILE A 601 51.15 3.43 33.74
N LYS A 602 51.03 3.81 32.46
CA LYS A 602 49.70 4.08 31.85
C LYS A 602 48.81 2.84 31.73
N ILE A 603 49.40 1.67 31.47
CA ILE A 603 48.66 0.39 31.44
C ILE A 603 48.35 -0.06 32.87
N TYR A 604 49.33 0.05 33.77
CA TYR A 604 49.22 -0.36 35.17
C TYR A 604 48.19 0.47 35.94
N LEU A 605 48.17 1.80 35.78
CA LEU A 605 47.19 2.70 36.40
C LEU A 605 45.77 2.47 35.88
N ASN A 606 45.58 2.19 34.58
CA ASN A 606 44.26 1.87 34.02
C ASN A 606 43.73 0.50 34.52
N LEU A 607 44.62 -0.47 34.71
CA LEU A 607 44.26 -1.78 35.27
C LEU A 607 43.85 -1.66 36.75
N PHE A 608 44.60 -0.89 37.55
CA PHE A 608 44.29 -0.65 38.96
C PHE A 608 43.02 0.19 39.15
N ASP A 609 42.83 1.28 38.40
CA ASP A 609 41.60 2.09 38.48
C ASP A 609 40.36 1.26 38.08
N ARG A 610 40.50 0.37 37.08
CA ARG A 610 39.44 -0.57 36.70
C ARG A 610 39.13 -1.58 37.80
N MET A 611 40.14 -2.17 38.45
CA MET A 611 39.94 -3.11 39.55
C MET A 611 39.31 -2.44 40.77
N GLY A 612 39.83 -1.28 41.18
CA GLY A 612 39.31 -0.50 42.31
C GLY A 612 37.87 -0.04 42.08
N THR A 613 37.57 0.51 40.91
CA THR A 613 36.21 0.92 40.51
C THR A 613 35.24 -0.28 40.48
N THR A 614 35.68 -1.43 39.97
CA THR A 614 34.84 -2.64 39.92
C THR A 614 34.53 -3.18 41.31
N LEU A 615 35.50 -3.16 42.23
CA LEU A 615 35.30 -3.58 43.62
C LEU A 615 34.34 -2.65 44.36
N LEU A 616 34.53 -1.33 44.20
CA LEU A 616 33.65 -0.31 44.76
C LEU A 616 32.19 -0.50 44.31
N PHE A 617 31.96 -0.64 42.99
CA PHE A 617 30.61 -0.82 42.47
C PHE A 617 29.99 -2.17 42.82
N LYS A 618 30.78 -3.25 42.90
CA LYS A 618 30.26 -4.53 43.41
C LYS A 618 29.83 -4.43 44.87
N LYS A 619 30.57 -3.68 45.69
CA LYS A 619 30.22 -3.41 47.08
C LYS A 619 28.92 -2.59 47.16
N LEU A 620 28.85 -1.50 46.40
CA LEU A 620 27.64 -0.67 46.29
C LEU A 620 26.41 -1.46 45.84
N ILE A 621 26.52 -2.31 44.81
CA ILE A 621 25.40 -3.13 44.32
C ILE A 621 24.96 -4.17 45.36
N LYS A 622 25.89 -4.73 46.15
CA LYS A 622 25.62 -5.78 47.15
C LYS A 622 25.02 -5.25 48.45
N GLU A 623 25.25 -3.99 48.79
CA GLU A 623 24.86 -3.38 50.07
C GLU A 623 23.43 -2.78 50.08
N ARG A 624 22.58 -3.05 49.09
CA ARG A 624 21.35 -2.26 48.86
C ARG A 624 20.06 -3.06 48.77
N ASP A 625 19.00 -2.41 49.26
CA ASP A 625 17.58 -2.79 49.14
C ASP A 625 16.77 -1.88 48.17
N GLY A 626 17.35 -0.88 47.49
CA GLY A 626 16.60 -0.04 46.55
C GLY A 626 17.37 0.93 45.64
N VAL A 627 16.65 1.41 44.61
CA VAL A 627 17.12 2.21 43.45
C VAL A 627 17.42 3.67 43.80
N LYS A 628 16.73 4.21 44.81
CA LYS A 628 16.76 5.64 45.16
C LYS A 628 18.13 6.10 45.66
N GLU A 629 18.72 5.32 46.57
CA GLU A 629 20.06 5.56 47.10
C GLU A 629 21.13 5.55 45.97
N LEU A 630 20.81 4.92 44.81
CA LEU A 630 21.79 4.60 43.76
C LEU A 630 21.92 5.79 42.85
N ASN A 631 20.77 6.35 42.51
CA ASN A 631 20.67 7.63 41.84
C ASN A 631 21.27 8.74 42.72
N GLU A 632 21.02 8.75 44.04
CA GLU A 632 21.64 9.74 44.95
C GLU A 632 23.18 9.65 44.96
N TYR A 633 23.76 8.45 44.97
CA TYR A 633 25.21 8.27 44.85
C TYR A 633 25.75 8.70 43.48
N LEU A 634 25.04 8.33 42.40
CA LEU A 634 25.43 8.70 41.03
C LEU A 634 25.32 10.22 40.80
N GLU A 635 24.34 10.89 41.41
CA GLU A 635 24.20 12.35 41.42
C GLU A 635 25.34 13.02 42.20
N ALA A 636 25.67 12.52 43.40
CA ALA A 636 26.76 13.05 44.21
C ALA A 636 28.14 12.95 43.54
N GLU A 637 28.34 11.94 42.68
CA GLU A 637 29.57 11.70 41.93
C GLU A 637 29.53 12.28 40.49
N ASP A 638 28.59 13.18 40.19
CA ASP A 638 28.48 13.89 38.91
C ASP A 638 28.29 12.98 37.68
N PHE A 639 27.78 11.75 37.84
CA PHE A 639 27.61 10.80 36.71
C PHE A 639 26.58 11.25 35.69
N PHE A 640 25.58 12.03 36.10
CA PHE A 640 24.50 12.47 35.21
C PHE A 640 24.78 13.79 34.48
N LYS A 641 26.01 14.33 34.57
CA LYS A 641 26.43 15.51 33.80
C LYS A 641 26.67 15.19 32.31
N TRP A 642 26.18 16.07 31.44
CA TRP A 642 26.41 16.03 29.99
C TRP A 642 27.21 17.26 29.52
N PRO A 643 28.27 17.10 28.69
CA PRO A 643 28.86 15.85 28.22
C PRO A 643 29.72 15.16 29.30
N PRO A 644 29.75 13.81 29.36
CA PRO A 644 30.53 13.10 30.37
C PRO A 644 32.04 13.20 30.07
N SER A 645 32.85 13.36 31.12
CA SER A 645 34.31 13.26 31.03
C SER A 645 34.76 11.84 30.66
N GLN A 646 35.95 11.67 30.06
CA GLN A 646 36.49 10.35 29.73
C GLN A 646 36.58 9.42 30.97
N LYS A 647 36.80 10.00 32.15
CA LYS A 647 36.89 9.27 33.43
C LYS A 647 35.52 8.85 33.94
N THR A 648 34.54 9.76 33.96
CA THR A 648 33.17 9.47 34.42
C THR A 648 32.47 8.50 33.47
N ASP A 649 32.60 8.67 32.17
CA ASP A 649 32.10 7.74 31.16
C ASP A 649 32.71 6.33 31.30
N PHE A 650 34.02 6.22 31.53
CA PHE A 650 34.66 4.93 31.77
C PHE A 650 34.07 4.20 32.99
N ARG A 651 33.92 4.92 34.11
CA ARG A 651 33.32 4.39 35.34
C ARG A 651 31.84 4.02 35.14
N PHE A 652 31.07 4.87 34.46
CA PHE A 652 29.64 4.66 34.19
C PHE A 652 29.41 3.41 33.34
N ARG A 653 30.26 3.20 32.31
CA ARG A 653 30.21 1.99 31.48
C ARG A 653 30.55 0.73 32.27
N ILE A 654 31.48 0.79 33.23
CA ILE A 654 31.79 -0.33 34.13
C ILE A 654 30.58 -0.63 35.02
N PHE A 655 29.93 0.42 35.52
CA PHE A 655 28.77 0.33 36.39
C PHE A 655 27.57 -0.35 35.70
N LEU A 656 27.15 0.15 34.53
CA LEU A 656 26.08 -0.47 33.73
C LEU A 656 26.40 -1.92 33.35
N ALA A 657 27.68 -2.19 33.06
CA ALA A 657 28.18 -3.53 32.78
C ALA A 657 28.07 -4.50 33.98
N LEU A 658 28.13 -4.00 35.21
CA LEU A 658 27.93 -4.79 36.42
C LEU A 658 26.44 -4.99 36.70
N LEU A 659 25.62 -3.95 36.54
CA LEU A 659 24.17 -4.05 36.70
C LEU A 659 23.50 -5.03 35.72
N LEU A 660 24.01 -5.18 34.49
CA LEU A 660 23.55 -6.22 33.54
C LEU A 660 23.78 -7.66 34.06
N LYS A 661 24.50 -7.85 35.17
CA LYS A 661 24.66 -9.15 35.80
C LYS A 661 23.59 -9.45 36.84
N GLU A 662 22.90 -8.44 37.33
CA GLU A 662 21.77 -8.54 38.25
C GLU A 662 20.49 -8.91 37.48
N LYS A 663 19.55 -9.60 38.12
CA LYS A 663 18.35 -10.14 37.46
C LYS A 663 17.20 -9.12 37.27
N ASP A 664 17.29 -7.94 37.89
CA ASP A 664 16.15 -7.02 38.04
C ASP A 664 16.16 -5.83 37.06
N CYS A 665 16.92 -5.92 35.96
CA CYS A 665 17.00 -4.85 34.94
C CYS A 665 17.39 -3.45 35.47
N LEU A 666 18.03 -3.33 36.63
CA LEU A 666 18.44 -2.06 37.27
C LEU A 666 19.22 -1.10 36.33
N TRP A 667 19.90 -1.64 35.32
CA TRP A 667 20.57 -0.85 34.28
C TRP A 667 19.61 0.04 33.48
N LEU A 668 18.34 -0.38 33.29
CA LEU A 668 17.32 0.36 32.57
C LEU A 668 16.88 1.60 33.37
N GLU A 669 16.66 1.44 34.67
CA GLU A 669 16.26 2.52 35.55
C GLU A 669 17.35 3.58 35.67
N VAL A 670 18.62 3.16 35.78
CA VAL A 670 19.77 4.08 35.79
C VAL A 670 19.89 4.85 34.48
N LEU A 671 19.68 4.20 33.32
CA LEU A 671 19.70 4.88 32.02
C LEU A 671 18.50 5.82 31.85
N THR A 672 17.35 5.47 32.41
CA THR A 672 16.14 6.31 32.38
C THR A 672 16.32 7.54 33.27
N ALA A 673 16.88 7.37 34.48
CA ALA A 673 17.25 8.47 35.37
C ALA A 673 18.27 9.41 34.71
N TYR A 674 19.27 8.84 34.02
CA TYR A 674 20.23 9.64 33.26
C TYR A 674 19.57 10.45 32.15
N GLU A 675 18.67 9.85 31.37
CA GLU A 675 17.90 10.56 30.34
C GLU A 675 17.06 11.69 30.93
N MET A 676 16.34 11.44 32.02
CA MET A 676 15.53 12.45 32.70
C MET A 676 16.38 13.61 33.25
N ALA A 677 17.50 13.31 33.91
CA ALA A 677 18.39 14.33 34.48
C ALA A 677 18.98 15.25 33.38
N VAL A 678 19.40 14.67 32.26
CA VAL A 678 19.93 15.43 31.13
C VAL A 678 18.86 16.28 30.46
N LEU A 679 17.64 15.76 30.27
CA LEU A 679 16.53 16.52 29.70
C LEU A 679 16.03 17.64 30.64
N ALA A 680 16.00 17.40 31.95
CA ALA A 680 15.58 18.38 32.96
C ALA A 680 16.55 19.56 33.09
N SER A 681 17.82 19.39 32.70
CA SER A 681 18.83 20.46 32.72
C SER A 681 18.58 21.62 31.73
N GLY A 682 17.53 21.53 30.90
CA GLY A 682 16.98 22.65 30.10
C GLY A 682 17.89 23.22 29.00
N SER A 683 19.04 22.60 28.73
CA SER A 683 20.15 23.25 28.00
C SER A 683 20.43 22.72 26.58
N LEU A 684 19.70 21.72 26.09
CA LEU A 684 20.07 21.04 24.85
C LEU A 684 19.47 21.71 23.61
N LYS A 685 20.32 22.30 22.76
CA LYS A 685 19.98 22.61 21.35
C LYS A 685 19.77 21.31 20.57
N ASP A 686 19.10 21.36 19.41
CA ASP A 686 18.78 20.17 18.60
C ASP A 686 20.01 19.30 18.26
N GLN A 687 21.16 19.93 17.98
CA GLN A 687 22.42 19.24 17.68
C GLN A 687 23.01 18.53 18.90
N ASP A 688 22.86 19.12 20.10
CA ASP A 688 23.32 18.53 21.35
C ASP A 688 22.40 17.37 21.77
N ARG A 689 21.09 17.51 21.51
CA ARG A 689 20.10 16.44 21.71
C ARG A 689 20.39 15.23 20.84
N TRP A 690 20.72 15.44 19.57
CA TRP A 690 21.13 14.35 18.68
C TRP A 690 22.42 13.66 19.17
N THR A 691 23.41 14.44 19.59
CA THR A 691 24.69 13.93 20.13
C THR A 691 24.46 13.11 21.40
N PHE A 692 23.57 13.57 22.28
CA PHE A 692 23.15 12.85 23.48
C PHE A 692 22.48 11.52 23.16
N TYR A 693 21.46 11.50 22.28
CA TYR A 693 20.80 10.25 21.89
C TYR A 693 21.73 9.29 21.15
N ARG A 694 22.72 9.80 20.40
CA ARG A 694 23.76 8.96 19.80
C ARG A 694 24.62 8.29 20.86
N TYR A 695 25.00 9.03 21.91
CA TYR A 695 25.71 8.46 23.05
C TYR A 695 24.86 7.43 23.80
N LEU A 696 23.58 7.71 24.05
CA LEU A 696 22.65 6.79 24.68
C LEU A 696 22.47 5.51 23.84
N SER A 697 22.38 5.64 22.51
CA SER A 697 22.31 4.51 21.58
C SER A 697 23.56 3.62 21.67
N TYR A 698 24.73 4.22 21.85
CA TYR A 698 25.99 3.50 22.02
C TYR A 698 26.00 2.69 23.33
N LEU A 699 25.48 3.24 24.42
CA LEU A 699 25.35 2.54 25.70
C LEU A 699 24.42 1.32 25.58
N TYR A 700 23.23 1.49 25.00
CA TYR A 700 22.29 0.38 24.78
C TYR A 700 22.86 -0.70 23.86
N LYS A 701 23.53 -0.32 22.76
CA LYS A 701 24.20 -1.28 21.84
C LYS A 701 25.25 -2.10 22.60
N ARG A 702 26.04 -1.46 23.45
CA ARG A 702 27.09 -2.12 24.25
C ARG A 702 26.50 -3.12 25.24
N LEU A 703 25.40 -2.79 25.91
CA LEU A 703 24.68 -3.72 26.79
C LEU A 703 24.13 -4.90 26.00
N PHE A 704 23.52 -4.65 24.84
CA PHE A 704 23.03 -5.68 23.93
C PHE A 704 24.12 -6.67 23.49
N TYR A 705 25.26 -6.16 23.01
CA TYR A 705 26.40 -7.02 22.63
C TYR A 705 26.91 -7.85 23.82
N LYS A 706 26.98 -7.25 25.01
CA LYS A 706 27.46 -7.94 26.21
C LYS A 706 26.51 -9.05 26.67
N LYS A 707 25.20 -8.81 26.61
CA LYS A 707 24.16 -9.80 26.94
C LYS A 707 24.23 -11.00 25.98
N ILE A 708 24.30 -10.76 24.67
CA ILE A 708 24.43 -11.83 23.67
C ILE A 708 25.72 -12.63 23.88
N HIS A 709 26.86 -11.96 24.10
CA HIS A 709 28.14 -12.63 24.35
C HIS A 709 28.09 -13.53 25.59
N LYS A 710 27.41 -13.10 26.67
CA LYS A 710 27.22 -13.92 27.88
C LYS A 710 26.36 -15.15 27.61
N GLY A 711 25.30 -15.02 26.81
CA GLY A 711 24.41 -16.14 26.48
C GLY A 711 25.06 -17.18 25.56
N SER A 712 25.79 -16.73 24.53
CA SER A 712 26.58 -17.60 23.65
C SER A 712 27.63 -16.81 22.88
N PRO A 713 28.93 -16.99 23.17
CA PRO A 713 30.02 -16.33 22.43
C PRO A 713 30.01 -16.68 20.93
N PHE A 714 29.58 -17.90 20.58
CA PHE A 714 29.45 -18.35 19.20
C PHE A 714 28.31 -17.64 18.45
N LEU A 715 27.11 -17.54 19.07
CA LEU A 715 26.00 -16.78 18.46
C LEU A 715 26.30 -15.29 18.40
N TRP A 716 27.05 -14.75 19.36
CA TRP A 716 27.56 -13.38 19.32
C TRP A 716 28.46 -13.15 18.11
N LEU A 717 29.38 -14.07 17.81
CA LEU A 717 30.27 -13.97 16.66
C LEU A 717 29.47 -14.04 15.34
N ILE A 718 28.52 -14.97 15.22
CA ILE A 718 27.60 -15.05 14.07
C ILE A 718 26.82 -13.74 13.92
N PHE A 719 26.35 -13.18 15.02
CA PHE A 719 25.64 -11.92 15.05
C PHE A 719 26.52 -10.76 14.55
N GLN A 720 27.77 -10.64 15.02
CA GLN A 720 28.73 -9.63 14.55
C GLN A 720 28.99 -9.74 13.04
N ILE A 721 29.18 -10.95 12.52
CA ILE A 721 29.38 -11.19 11.07
C ILE A 721 28.14 -10.77 10.28
N ARG A 722 26.93 -11.14 10.74
CA ARG A 722 25.68 -10.76 10.08
C ARG A 722 25.43 -9.25 10.12
N HIS A 723 25.73 -8.61 11.23
CA HIS A 723 25.62 -7.16 11.40
C HIS A 723 26.62 -6.40 10.51
N ALA A 724 27.82 -6.94 10.31
CA ALA A 724 28.81 -6.37 9.37
C ALA A 724 28.36 -6.48 7.90
N LEU A 725 27.75 -7.60 7.52
CA LEU A 725 27.25 -7.84 6.16
C LEU A 725 25.94 -7.11 5.84
N ARG A 726 25.12 -6.83 6.86
CA ARG A 726 23.85 -6.11 6.74
C ARG A 726 23.85 -4.98 7.76
N ARG A 727 24.26 -3.77 7.35
CA ARG A 727 24.24 -2.57 8.21
C ARG A 727 22.86 -2.44 8.89
N ASP A 728 22.87 -2.19 10.20
CA ASP A 728 21.71 -2.06 11.10
C ASP A 728 20.89 -3.34 11.37
N PHE A 729 21.52 -4.51 11.25
CA PHE A 729 20.88 -5.81 11.47
C PHE A 729 21.06 -6.30 12.92
N TYR A 730 20.24 -5.81 13.86
CA TYR A 730 20.18 -6.29 15.27
C TYR A 730 19.29 -7.54 15.45
N ASP A 731 19.31 -8.44 14.47
CA ASP A 731 18.45 -9.63 14.44
C ASP A 731 19.05 -10.78 15.27
N TYR A 732 18.68 -10.82 16.55
CA TYR A 732 18.99 -11.91 17.45
C TYR A 732 17.70 -12.61 17.89
N PRO A 733 17.57 -13.95 17.82
CA PRO A 733 16.38 -14.64 18.31
C PRO A 733 16.33 -14.55 19.83
N ASP A 734 15.28 -13.91 20.36
CA ASP A 734 15.19 -13.60 21.80
C ASP A 734 15.06 -14.85 22.67
N LYS A 735 14.63 -16.00 22.12
CA LYS A 735 14.43 -17.28 22.85
C LYS A 735 13.70 -17.14 24.20
N GLY A 736 12.88 -16.10 24.38
CA GLY A 736 12.19 -15.79 25.64
C GLY A 736 13.00 -14.99 26.67
N ASP A 737 14.16 -14.45 26.33
CA ASP A 737 14.98 -13.57 27.18
C ASP A 737 14.39 -12.15 27.18
N THR A 738 13.69 -11.81 28.26
CA THR A 738 12.98 -10.53 28.45
C THR A 738 13.93 -9.32 28.37
N GLU A 739 15.16 -9.43 28.89
CA GLU A 739 16.15 -8.35 28.85
C GLU A 739 16.60 -8.02 27.42
N ILE A 740 16.74 -9.03 26.55
CA ILE A 740 17.11 -8.81 25.14
C ILE A 740 15.97 -8.09 24.42
N SER A 741 14.72 -8.44 24.69
CA SER A 741 13.55 -7.75 24.14
C SER A 741 13.48 -6.29 24.59
N ILE A 742 13.68 -6.02 25.89
CA ILE A 742 13.73 -4.66 26.45
C ILE A 742 14.86 -3.83 25.82
N LEU A 743 16.07 -4.38 25.72
CA LEU A 743 17.22 -3.66 25.14
C LEU A 743 16.97 -3.23 23.69
N LYS A 744 16.34 -4.11 22.92
CA LYS A 744 16.06 -3.80 21.53
C LYS A 744 14.89 -2.80 21.38
N TYR A 745 13.89 -2.86 22.27
CA TYR A 745 12.84 -1.83 22.39
C TYR A 745 13.45 -0.44 22.65
N GLU A 746 14.35 -0.35 23.64
CA GLU A 746 15.01 0.91 23.99
C GLU A 746 15.88 1.43 22.84
N LEU A 747 16.55 0.54 22.11
CA LEU A 747 17.27 0.90 20.90
C LEU A 747 16.35 1.54 19.85
N ALA A 748 15.17 0.97 19.59
CA ALA A 748 14.22 1.56 18.66
C ALA A 748 13.69 2.91 19.12
N ARG A 749 13.41 3.08 20.42
CA ARG A 749 12.99 4.37 21.01
C ARG A 749 14.06 5.44 20.79
N VAL A 750 15.32 5.11 21.07
CA VAL A 750 16.45 6.02 20.85
C VAL A 750 16.65 6.35 19.37
N PHE A 751 16.53 5.38 18.47
CA PHE A 751 16.58 5.64 17.01
C PHE A 751 15.47 6.59 16.55
N MET A 752 14.25 6.46 17.08
CA MET A 752 13.18 7.42 16.78
C MET A 752 13.50 8.83 17.26
N ASN A 753 14.12 8.97 18.43
CA ASN A 753 14.54 10.27 18.95
C ASN A 753 15.69 10.89 18.14
N MET A 754 16.51 10.09 17.47
CA MET A 754 17.53 10.53 16.52
C MET A 754 16.99 10.80 15.09
N ASN A 755 15.67 10.64 14.86
CA ASN A 755 15.04 10.65 13.54
C ASN A 755 15.60 9.59 12.55
N GLU A 756 16.20 8.52 13.08
CA GLU A 756 16.63 7.35 12.30
C GLU A 756 15.46 6.36 12.17
N TYR A 757 14.46 6.73 11.35
CA TYR A 757 13.20 5.98 11.27
C TYR A 757 13.37 4.55 10.76
N LYS A 758 14.24 4.34 9.77
CA LYS A 758 14.44 3.03 9.14
C LYS A 758 14.84 1.93 10.14
N PRO A 759 15.90 2.06 10.96
CA PRO A 759 16.23 1.04 11.97
C PRO A 759 15.17 0.92 13.07
N ALA A 760 14.57 2.04 13.49
CA ALA A 760 13.54 2.04 14.53
C ALA A 760 12.31 1.20 14.15
N PHE A 761 11.71 1.50 13.00
CA PHE A 761 10.51 0.79 12.54
C PHE A 761 10.81 -0.63 12.09
N ASN A 762 12.01 -0.90 11.55
CA ASN A 762 12.44 -2.27 11.25
C ASN A 762 12.46 -3.15 12.49
N TYR A 763 12.91 -2.60 13.62
CA TYR A 763 12.88 -3.31 14.89
C TYR A 763 11.45 -3.56 15.35
N PHE A 764 10.63 -2.51 15.33
CA PHE A 764 9.26 -2.57 15.79
C PHE A 764 8.38 -3.52 14.98
N HIS A 765 8.46 -3.50 13.64
CA HIS A 765 7.71 -4.43 12.80
C HIS A 765 8.03 -5.89 13.10
N LYS A 766 9.28 -6.21 13.41
CA LYS A 766 9.66 -7.58 13.79
C LYS A 766 9.07 -7.99 15.14
N LEU A 767 9.05 -7.08 16.11
CA LEU A 767 8.33 -7.32 17.37
C LEU A 767 6.85 -7.61 17.10
N ILE A 768 6.20 -6.79 16.28
CA ILE A 768 4.80 -7.00 15.90
C ILE A 768 4.59 -8.33 15.16
N LEU A 769 5.47 -8.70 14.24
CA LEU A 769 5.34 -9.97 13.51
C LEU A 769 5.50 -11.19 14.43
N ASN A 770 6.35 -11.07 15.46
CA ASN A 770 6.56 -12.11 16.47
C ASN A 770 5.54 -12.06 17.61
N TYR A 771 4.71 -11.01 17.68
CA TYR A 771 3.68 -10.75 18.70
C TYR A 771 2.77 -11.96 18.94
N SER A 772 2.35 -12.67 17.89
CA SER A 772 1.49 -13.86 18.03
C SER A 772 2.20 -15.13 18.57
N SER A 773 3.53 -15.15 18.62
CA SER A 773 4.33 -16.31 19.08
C SER A 773 5.04 -16.10 20.41
N ILE A 774 5.16 -14.84 20.87
CA ILE A 774 5.94 -14.45 22.07
C ILE A 774 5.06 -14.39 23.34
N LEU A 775 3.74 -14.35 23.20
CA LEU A 775 2.84 -14.13 24.34
C LEU A 775 2.46 -15.43 25.04
N LYS A 776 3.32 -15.87 25.96
CA LYS A 776 2.92 -16.71 27.10
C LYS A 776 2.78 -15.92 28.41
N THR A 777 3.10 -14.62 28.42
CA THR A 777 3.04 -13.80 29.64
C THR A 777 2.45 -12.40 29.40
N PRO A 778 1.65 -11.84 30.33
CA PRO A 778 1.02 -10.51 30.22
C PRO A 778 2.00 -9.34 30.09
N GLU A 779 3.23 -9.46 30.61
CA GLU A 779 4.20 -8.36 30.66
C GLU A 779 4.71 -8.00 29.26
N ALA A 780 4.93 -8.98 28.38
CA ALA A 780 5.40 -8.76 27.01
C ALA A 780 4.36 -8.08 26.11
N VAL A 781 3.06 -8.18 26.45
CA VAL A 781 1.97 -7.44 25.76
C VAL A 781 2.10 -5.95 26.05
N ASN A 782 2.32 -5.61 27.33
CA ASN A 782 2.42 -4.24 27.79
C ASN A 782 3.62 -3.51 27.18
N ASP A 783 4.75 -4.18 26.98
CA ASP A 783 5.95 -3.56 26.40
C ASP A 783 5.77 -3.14 24.93
N VAL A 784 5.09 -3.96 24.11
CA VAL A 784 4.83 -3.61 22.70
C VAL A 784 3.74 -2.53 22.59
N LEU A 785 2.72 -2.56 23.46
CA LEU A 785 1.68 -1.53 23.52
C LEU A 785 2.24 -0.18 23.99
N ARG A 786 3.13 -0.16 24.98
CA ARG A 786 3.86 1.05 25.40
C ARG A 786 4.60 1.69 24.22
N PHE A 787 5.27 0.90 23.38
CA PHE A 787 5.96 1.45 22.21
C PHE A 787 4.99 2.21 21.30
N LEU A 788 3.83 1.61 21.02
CA LEU A 788 2.79 2.19 20.17
C LEU A 788 2.30 3.54 20.73
N GLU A 789 2.17 3.65 22.06
CA GLU A 789 1.81 4.90 22.74
C GLU A 789 2.87 5.99 22.53
N PHE A 790 4.16 5.63 22.61
CA PHE A 790 5.28 6.58 22.49
C PHE A 790 5.64 6.99 21.06
N ILE A 791 5.17 6.29 20.01
CA ILE A 791 5.40 6.73 18.62
C ILE A 791 4.63 8.03 18.36
N PRO A 792 5.31 9.16 18.07
CA PRO A 792 4.63 10.37 17.64
C PRO A 792 4.01 10.13 16.27
N GLU A 793 2.74 10.48 16.13
CA GLU A 793 1.98 10.18 14.91
C GLU A 793 2.65 10.73 13.64
N LYS A 794 3.13 11.98 13.69
CA LYS A 794 3.87 12.61 12.57
C LYS A 794 5.10 11.80 12.13
N LYS A 795 5.76 11.09 13.06
CA LYS A 795 6.91 10.22 12.74
C LYS A 795 6.48 8.92 12.08
N LEU A 796 5.33 8.35 12.49
CA LEU A 796 4.72 7.20 11.83
C LEU A 796 4.30 7.57 10.40
N GLU A 797 3.58 8.67 10.24
CA GLU A 797 3.15 9.19 8.93
C GLU A 797 4.36 9.37 8.00
N ASN A 798 5.39 10.11 8.45
CA ASN A 798 6.63 10.31 7.68
C ASN A 798 7.32 9.00 7.29
N TYR A 799 7.31 8.01 8.19
CA TYR A 799 7.90 6.72 7.89
C TYR A 799 7.10 5.95 6.83
N LEU A 800 5.78 5.88 6.98
CA LEU A 800 4.90 5.17 6.04
C LEU A 800 4.95 5.81 4.65
N ILE A 801 5.09 7.13 4.55
CA ILE A 801 5.34 7.85 3.29
C ILE A 801 6.73 7.50 2.76
N ASN A 802 7.80 7.92 3.44
CA ASN A 802 9.16 7.90 2.88
C ASN A 802 9.75 6.49 2.70
N TYR A 803 9.20 5.49 3.40
CA TYR A 803 9.72 4.12 3.39
C TYR A 803 8.66 3.09 2.97
N ARG A 804 7.60 3.50 2.26
CA ARG A 804 6.54 2.61 1.74
C ARG A 804 7.08 1.38 1.00
N ARG A 805 7.97 1.58 0.03
CA ARG A 805 8.62 0.45 -0.71
C ARG A 805 9.49 -0.42 0.19
N HIS A 806 10.14 0.18 1.20
CA HIS A 806 10.95 -0.58 2.15
C HIS A 806 10.08 -1.48 3.01
N PHE A 807 8.92 -0.99 3.45
CA PHE A 807 7.94 -1.77 4.20
C PHE A 807 7.58 -3.05 3.45
N PHE A 808 7.11 -2.94 2.19
CA PHE A 808 6.68 -4.12 1.40
C PHE A 808 7.82 -5.07 1.05
N SER A 809 9.05 -4.57 0.83
CA SER A 809 10.20 -5.45 0.57
C SER A 809 10.68 -6.22 1.81
N ARG A 810 10.47 -5.66 3.01
CA ARG A 810 10.91 -6.25 4.29
C ARG A 810 9.85 -7.12 4.94
N VAL A 811 8.64 -6.60 5.07
CA VAL A 811 7.50 -7.32 5.64
C VAL A 811 6.92 -8.18 4.53
N LYS A 812 7.38 -9.43 4.45
CA LYS A 812 6.99 -10.35 3.39
C LYS A 812 5.65 -11.00 3.66
N GLY A 813 4.87 -11.13 2.60
CA GLY A 813 3.60 -11.86 2.59
C GLY A 813 2.44 -11.05 3.16
N LEU A 814 1.27 -11.28 2.58
CA LEU A 814 0.00 -10.63 2.90
C LEU A 814 -0.27 -10.57 4.42
N THR A 815 -0.21 -11.71 5.10
CA THR A 815 -0.50 -11.80 6.54
C THR A 815 0.44 -10.93 7.36
N GLY A 816 1.73 -10.91 7.05
CA GLY A 816 2.71 -10.11 7.78
C GLY A 816 2.44 -8.61 7.61
N GLN A 817 2.16 -8.19 6.37
CA GLN A 817 1.89 -6.80 6.04
C GLN A 817 0.64 -6.29 6.75
N LEU A 818 -0.48 -7.02 6.64
CA LEU A 818 -1.73 -6.68 7.30
C LEU A 818 -1.64 -6.73 8.83
N LYS A 819 -0.86 -7.66 9.41
CA LYS A 819 -0.60 -7.70 10.87
C LYS A 819 0.04 -6.40 11.36
N VAL A 820 1.09 -5.94 10.69
CA VAL A 820 1.80 -4.71 11.09
C VAL A 820 0.91 -3.48 10.91
N LEU A 821 0.22 -3.37 9.77
CA LEU A 821 -0.64 -2.22 9.47
C LEU A 821 -1.85 -2.14 10.41
N SER A 822 -2.48 -3.28 10.71
CA SER A 822 -3.61 -3.33 11.66
C SER A 822 -3.16 -3.05 13.09
N PHE A 823 -1.92 -3.42 13.45
CA PHE A 823 -1.37 -3.13 14.78
C PHE A 823 -1.26 -1.62 15.03
N TYR A 824 -0.89 -0.83 14.01
CA TYR A 824 -0.84 0.63 14.16
C TYR A 824 -2.18 1.26 14.51
N ARG A 825 -3.29 0.64 14.09
CA ARG A 825 -4.65 1.11 14.36
C ARG A 825 -5.10 0.91 15.81
N LEU A 826 -4.34 0.19 16.64
CA LEU A 826 -4.58 0.15 18.08
C LEU A 826 -4.35 1.53 18.73
N LYS A 827 -3.62 2.43 18.06
CA LYS A 827 -3.46 3.83 18.47
C LYS A 827 -4.63 4.64 17.95
N ASN A 828 -5.08 5.62 18.73
CA ASN A 828 -6.00 6.64 18.21
C ASN A 828 -5.22 7.55 17.24
N LEU A 829 -5.42 7.34 15.94
CA LEU A 829 -4.73 8.04 14.85
C LEU A 829 -5.68 9.08 14.22
N ASN A 830 -5.12 10.14 13.67
CA ASN A 830 -5.83 11.09 12.84
C ASN A 830 -6.27 10.47 11.50
N ASN A 831 -7.26 11.10 10.86
CA ASN A 831 -7.84 10.62 9.62
C ASN A 831 -6.78 10.42 8.51
N LYS A 832 -5.81 11.33 8.40
CA LYS A 832 -4.77 11.28 7.38
C LYS A 832 -3.87 10.04 7.51
N THR A 833 -3.41 9.71 8.72
CA THR A 833 -2.60 8.52 8.97
C THR A 833 -3.42 7.24 8.75
N ILE A 834 -4.70 7.25 9.12
CA ILE A 834 -5.62 6.14 8.87
C ILE A 834 -5.79 5.89 7.36
N LEU A 835 -6.01 6.94 6.57
CA LEU A 835 -6.11 6.85 5.11
C LEU A 835 -4.83 6.28 4.49
N LEU A 836 -3.66 6.69 4.97
CA LEU A 836 -2.38 6.14 4.53
C LEU A 836 -2.25 4.64 4.84
N ILE A 837 -2.64 4.22 6.06
CA ILE A 837 -2.68 2.81 6.44
C ILE A 837 -3.67 2.04 5.57
N ASN A 838 -4.85 2.60 5.28
CA ASN A 838 -5.85 1.99 4.39
C ASN A 838 -5.26 1.73 3.01
N SER A 839 -4.62 2.74 2.40
CA SER A 839 -3.93 2.59 1.09
C SER A 839 -2.85 1.52 1.12
N MET A 840 -2.09 1.40 2.21
CA MET A 840 -1.09 0.34 2.35
C MET A 840 -1.72 -1.04 2.58
N CYS A 841 -2.88 -1.12 3.23
CA CYS A 841 -3.64 -2.37 3.35
C CYS A 841 -4.16 -2.83 1.98
N GLU A 842 -4.69 -1.93 1.17
CA GLU A 842 -5.12 -2.23 -0.21
C GLU A 842 -3.95 -2.73 -1.07
N GLU A 843 -2.80 -2.06 -1.01
CA GLU A 843 -1.60 -2.51 -1.70
C GLU A 843 -1.14 -3.89 -1.18
N SER A 844 -1.30 -4.17 0.12
CA SER A 844 -1.03 -5.50 0.69
C SER A 844 -1.97 -6.56 0.10
N LEU A 845 -3.27 -6.25 -0.03
CA LEU A 845 -4.26 -7.15 -0.65
C LEU A 845 -3.94 -7.40 -2.13
N LEU A 846 -3.58 -6.34 -2.87
CA LEU A 846 -3.20 -6.42 -4.28
C LEU A 846 -1.93 -7.25 -4.49
N ARG A 847 -0.88 -7.01 -3.69
CA ARG A 847 0.37 -7.80 -3.69
C ARG A 847 0.13 -9.24 -3.24
N GLY A 848 -0.86 -9.46 -2.38
CA GLY A 848 -1.38 -10.77 -2.01
C GLY A 848 -2.19 -11.45 -3.10
N ALA A 849 -2.43 -10.77 -4.22
CA ALA A 849 -3.20 -11.22 -5.38
C ALA A 849 -4.62 -11.64 -5.04
N LEU A 850 -5.28 -10.97 -4.07
CA LEU A 850 -6.72 -11.14 -3.86
C LEU A 850 -7.53 -10.61 -5.07
N PRO A 851 -8.80 -11.02 -5.22
CA PRO A 851 -9.68 -10.50 -6.29
C PRO A 851 -9.75 -8.97 -6.28
N ARG A 852 -9.80 -8.34 -7.45
CA ARG A 852 -9.75 -6.87 -7.56
C ARG A 852 -10.90 -6.19 -6.80
N VAL A 853 -12.10 -6.79 -6.84
CA VAL A 853 -13.27 -6.34 -6.08
C VAL A 853 -13.02 -6.34 -4.57
N ILE A 854 -12.24 -7.31 -4.05
CA ILE A 854 -11.83 -7.32 -2.64
C ILE A 854 -10.93 -6.12 -2.33
N VAL A 855 -9.96 -5.85 -3.21
CA VAL A 855 -9.03 -4.71 -3.05
C VAL A 855 -9.76 -3.37 -3.12
N SER A 856 -10.75 -3.23 -4.01
CA SER A 856 -11.46 -1.96 -4.25
C SER A 856 -12.59 -1.70 -3.25
N ASN A 857 -13.24 -2.72 -2.70
CA ASN A 857 -14.48 -2.49 -1.93
C ASN A 857 -14.31 -2.71 -0.43
N TYR A 858 -13.23 -3.37 0.00
CA TYR A 858 -13.06 -3.81 1.38
C TYR A 858 -11.76 -3.31 1.98
N THR A 859 -11.85 -2.62 3.11
CA THR A 859 -10.69 -2.14 3.86
C THR A 859 -10.47 -3.03 5.07
N PRO A 860 -9.33 -3.76 5.18
CA PRO A 860 -8.99 -4.50 6.39
C PRO A 860 -8.99 -3.59 7.61
N VAL A 861 -9.62 -4.03 8.72
CA VAL A 861 -9.73 -3.24 9.97
C VAL A 861 -9.10 -3.90 11.18
N ASP A 862 -8.80 -5.20 11.13
CA ASP A 862 -8.25 -5.95 12.26
C ASP A 862 -7.14 -6.91 11.82
N VAL A 863 -6.37 -7.37 12.80
CA VAL A 863 -5.26 -8.30 12.64
C VAL A 863 -5.75 -9.60 12.00
N PRO A 864 -5.18 -10.03 10.86
CA PRO A 864 -5.66 -11.21 10.17
C PRO A 864 -5.30 -12.49 10.93
N ARG A 865 -6.20 -13.48 10.90
CA ARG A 865 -6.04 -14.78 11.55
C ARG A 865 -5.78 -15.89 10.53
N VAL A 866 -4.76 -16.71 10.77
CA VAL A 866 -4.40 -17.82 9.89
C VAL A 866 -4.92 -19.12 10.48
N HIS A 867 -5.72 -19.87 9.72
CA HIS A 867 -6.35 -21.12 10.15
C HIS A 867 -5.79 -22.34 9.40
N GLY A 868 -4.56 -22.24 8.90
CA GLY A 868 -3.90 -23.27 8.09
C GLY A 868 -4.35 -23.25 6.63
N ALA A 869 -5.60 -23.64 6.36
CA ALA A 869 -6.12 -23.73 4.99
C ALA A 869 -6.66 -22.40 4.44
N PHE A 870 -7.04 -21.47 5.31
CA PHE A 870 -7.57 -20.16 4.93
C PHE A 870 -7.13 -19.06 5.90
N LEU A 871 -7.21 -17.82 5.40
CA LEU A 871 -6.97 -16.58 6.12
C LEU A 871 -8.33 -15.94 6.46
N THR A 872 -8.44 -15.38 7.65
CA THR A 872 -9.61 -14.57 8.06
C THR A 872 -9.17 -13.12 8.23
N ILE A 873 -9.85 -12.21 7.55
CA ILE A 873 -9.61 -10.76 7.63
C ILE A 873 -10.95 -10.10 8.00
N ARG A 874 -11.02 -9.36 9.10
CA ARG A 874 -12.15 -8.46 9.35
C ARG A 874 -11.95 -7.22 8.49
N ALA A 875 -12.96 -6.83 7.73
CA ALA A 875 -12.89 -5.70 6.83
C ALA A 875 -14.16 -4.84 6.90
N PHE A 876 -14.03 -3.58 6.54
CA PHE A 876 -15.15 -2.67 6.34
C PHE A 876 -15.51 -2.64 4.85
N ASN A 877 -16.77 -2.94 4.51
CA ASN A 877 -17.29 -2.79 3.16
C ASN A 877 -17.63 -1.31 2.94
N ARG A 878 -16.90 -0.66 2.03
CA ARG A 878 -17.07 0.78 1.75
C ARG A 878 -18.42 1.11 1.12
N LEU A 879 -18.94 0.22 0.28
CA LEU A 879 -20.21 0.41 -0.43
C LEU A 879 -21.39 0.24 0.51
N LYS A 880 -21.43 -0.88 1.26
CA LYS A 880 -22.53 -1.19 2.19
C LYS A 880 -22.40 -0.48 3.55
N ARG A 881 -21.26 0.17 3.82
CA ARG A 881 -20.91 0.82 5.09
C ARG A 881 -21.06 -0.08 6.32
N THR A 882 -20.76 -1.37 6.14
CA THR A 882 -20.91 -2.40 7.16
C THR A 882 -19.62 -3.20 7.33
N GLU A 883 -19.40 -3.73 8.53
CA GLU A 883 -18.30 -4.64 8.77
C GLU A 883 -18.64 -6.06 8.31
N VAL A 884 -17.63 -6.72 7.73
CA VAL A 884 -17.70 -8.08 7.21
C VAL A 884 -16.46 -8.87 7.60
N VAL A 885 -16.51 -10.17 7.37
CA VAL A 885 -15.38 -11.08 7.55
C VAL A 885 -15.04 -11.73 6.20
N LEU A 886 -13.82 -11.49 5.72
CA LEU A 886 -13.29 -12.12 4.52
C LEU A 886 -12.61 -13.44 4.90
N ARG A 887 -13.13 -14.56 4.39
CA ARG A 887 -12.53 -15.90 4.48
C ARG A 887 -11.77 -16.18 3.19
N CYS A 888 -10.48 -15.85 3.16
CA CYS A 888 -9.63 -16.03 2.00
C CYS A 888 -9.05 -17.45 1.99
N ILE A 889 -9.59 -18.30 1.12
CA ILE A 889 -9.21 -19.69 0.94
C ILE A 889 -8.29 -19.76 -0.28
N SER A 890 -7.12 -20.37 -0.13
CA SER A 890 -6.21 -20.53 -1.28
C SER A 890 -6.71 -21.67 -2.17
N ASN A 891 -6.79 -21.45 -3.48
CA ASN A 891 -7.28 -22.43 -4.45
C ASN A 891 -6.42 -23.68 -4.54
N LYS A 892 -5.19 -23.69 -3.98
CA LYS A 892 -4.42 -24.93 -3.78
C LYS A 892 -5.14 -25.95 -2.89
N TYR A 893 -6.15 -25.51 -2.14
CA TYR A 893 -7.04 -26.35 -1.34
C TYR A 893 -8.38 -26.58 -2.05
N GLN A 894 -8.33 -27.00 -3.33
CA GLN A 894 -9.47 -27.17 -4.27
C GLN A 894 -10.72 -27.88 -3.69
N ALA A 895 -10.57 -28.68 -2.63
CA ALA A 895 -11.67 -29.36 -1.95
C ALA A 895 -12.57 -28.47 -1.06
N LEU A 896 -12.31 -27.16 -1.01
CA LEU A 896 -13.07 -26.15 -0.24
C LEU A 896 -13.76 -25.12 -1.17
N SER A 897 -14.11 -25.50 -2.41
CA SER A 897 -14.91 -24.65 -3.29
C SER A 897 -16.31 -24.47 -2.68
N ILE A 898 -16.62 -23.26 -2.22
CA ILE A 898 -17.83 -22.91 -1.46
C ILE A 898 -18.73 -21.96 -2.27
N GLY A 899 -18.30 -21.58 -3.48
CA GLY A 899 -18.74 -20.34 -4.12
C GLY A 899 -20.10 -20.31 -4.83
N LEU A 900 -20.85 -21.41 -4.93
CA LEU A 900 -22.03 -21.44 -5.82
C LEU A 900 -23.21 -22.29 -5.31
N ASP A 901 -23.17 -22.79 -4.08
CA ASP A 901 -24.21 -23.70 -3.62
C ASP A 901 -25.41 -22.93 -3.03
N ALA A 902 -26.56 -23.00 -3.70
CA ALA A 902 -27.83 -22.49 -3.17
C ALA A 902 -28.11 -23.07 -1.77
N GLU A 903 -27.63 -24.29 -1.49
CA GLU A 903 -27.74 -24.93 -0.18
C GLU A 903 -27.02 -24.16 0.94
N ILE A 904 -25.91 -23.45 0.66
CA ILE A 904 -25.21 -22.63 1.64
C ILE A 904 -25.98 -21.35 1.93
N LYS A 905 -26.49 -20.70 0.87
CA LYS A 905 -27.29 -19.47 1.01
C LYS A 905 -28.62 -19.74 1.74
N ALA A 906 -29.17 -20.95 1.58
CA ALA A 906 -30.39 -21.42 2.25
C ALA A 906 -30.17 -21.85 3.72
N LEU A 907 -28.94 -21.78 4.27
CA LEU A 907 -28.69 -22.16 5.64
C LEU A 907 -29.45 -21.25 6.64
N PRO A 908 -29.97 -21.82 7.73
CA PRO A 908 -30.80 -21.10 8.70
C PRO A 908 -30.02 -20.05 9.49
N GLY A 909 -30.72 -19.06 10.03
CA GLY A 909 -30.16 -17.79 10.52
C GLY A 909 -29.13 -17.83 11.65
N ALA A 910 -28.90 -18.98 12.31
CA ALA A 910 -27.77 -19.08 13.24
C ALA A 910 -26.42 -19.34 12.54
N PHE A 911 -26.42 -19.74 11.26
CA PHE A 911 -25.22 -19.68 10.44
C PHE A 911 -24.99 -18.24 9.99
N ALA A 912 -23.76 -17.75 10.15
CA ALA A 912 -23.39 -16.43 9.69
C ALA A 912 -23.63 -16.35 8.17
N ARG A 913 -24.40 -15.35 7.77
CA ARG A 913 -24.83 -15.21 6.38
C ARG A 913 -23.61 -14.99 5.47
N VAL A 914 -23.54 -15.77 4.41
CA VAL A 914 -22.59 -15.52 3.31
C VAL A 914 -23.19 -14.41 2.45
N ILE A 915 -22.57 -13.24 2.49
CA ILE A 915 -23.01 -12.06 1.75
C ILE A 915 -22.62 -12.22 0.27
N ASN A 916 -21.38 -12.66 0.02
CA ASN A 916 -20.82 -12.70 -1.32
C ASN A 916 -19.62 -13.69 -1.39
N VAL A 917 -19.26 -14.16 -2.59
CA VAL A 917 -18.03 -14.94 -2.81
C VAL A 917 -17.30 -14.41 -4.05
N HIS A 918 -16.08 -13.90 -3.84
CA HIS A 918 -15.22 -13.44 -4.92
C HIS A 918 -14.09 -14.44 -5.13
N ALA A 919 -13.85 -14.86 -6.37
CA ALA A 919 -12.76 -15.78 -6.71
C ALA A 919 -11.76 -15.12 -7.66
N ASN A 920 -10.58 -15.72 -7.76
CA ASN A 920 -9.62 -15.57 -8.85
C ASN A 920 -8.77 -16.84 -8.93
N LYS A 921 -7.76 -16.92 -9.81
CA LYS A 921 -6.89 -18.09 -9.93
C LYS A 921 -6.22 -18.56 -8.62
N GLN A 922 -5.95 -17.65 -7.68
CA GLN A 922 -5.21 -17.96 -6.44
C GLN A 922 -6.11 -18.11 -5.20
N TRP A 923 -7.19 -17.35 -5.13
CA TRP A 923 -8.01 -17.21 -3.94
C TRP A 923 -9.49 -17.36 -4.25
N THR A 924 -10.20 -18.03 -3.35
CA THR A 924 -11.64 -17.92 -3.17
C THR A 924 -11.87 -17.16 -1.87
N VAL A 925 -12.54 -16.02 -1.92
CA VAL A 925 -12.77 -15.12 -0.79
C VAL A 925 -14.25 -15.07 -0.50
N LEU A 926 -14.66 -15.76 0.56
CA LEU A 926 -16.03 -15.73 1.04
C LEU A 926 -16.22 -14.55 1.98
N VAL A 927 -17.17 -13.68 1.66
CA VAL A 927 -17.56 -12.50 2.44
C VAL A 927 -18.71 -12.91 3.35
N GLU A 928 -18.42 -13.03 4.63
CA GLU A 928 -19.35 -13.47 5.67
C GLU A 928 -19.78 -12.26 6.52
N GLN A 929 -21.01 -12.30 7.04
CA GLN A 929 -21.47 -11.33 8.03
C GLN A 929 -20.53 -11.28 9.23
N PHE A 930 -20.21 -10.07 9.70
CA PHE A 930 -19.50 -9.92 10.96
C PHE A 930 -20.45 -10.21 12.14
N LEU A 931 -20.07 -11.19 12.97
CA LEU A 931 -20.77 -11.49 14.22
C LEU A 931 -20.13 -10.70 15.37
N PRO A 932 -20.82 -9.72 15.98
CA PRO A 932 -20.28 -8.88 17.04
C PRO A 932 -20.29 -9.58 18.43
N TYR A 933 -20.19 -10.91 18.45
CA TYR A 933 -20.28 -11.72 19.65
C TYR A 933 -18.91 -12.31 20.03
N LYS A 934 -18.78 -12.81 21.26
CA LYS A 934 -17.56 -13.53 21.67
C LYS A 934 -17.57 -14.95 21.12
N SER A 935 -16.42 -15.41 20.63
CA SER A 935 -16.26 -16.82 20.27
C SER A 935 -16.13 -17.67 21.53
N LEU A 936 -16.52 -18.95 21.47
CA LEU A 936 -16.41 -19.87 22.60
C LEU A 936 -14.98 -19.99 23.12
N LYS A 937 -13.97 -19.95 22.23
CA LYS A 937 -12.55 -19.94 22.62
C LYS A 937 -12.20 -18.76 23.51
N LYS A 938 -12.74 -17.57 23.21
CA LYS A 938 -12.50 -16.37 24.00
C LYS A 938 -13.30 -16.41 25.32
N ALA A 939 -14.54 -16.88 25.27
CA ALA A 939 -15.36 -17.07 26.47
C ALA A 939 -14.69 -18.01 27.48
N VAL A 940 -14.23 -19.19 27.04
CA VAL A 940 -13.51 -20.15 27.92
C VAL A 940 -12.23 -19.53 28.51
N ALA A 941 -11.49 -18.74 27.74
CA ALA A 941 -10.29 -18.07 28.21
C ALA A 941 -10.56 -16.99 29.27
N GLU A 942 -11.73 -16.36 29.23
CA GLU A 942 -12.21 -15.38 30.23
C GLU A 942 -12.88 -16.05 31.45
N GLY A 943 -13.16 -17.34 31.36
CA GLY A 943 -13.84 -18.14 32.38
C GLY A 943 -15.32 -18.30 32.08
N ILE A 944 -15.79 -19.54 32.00
CA ILE A 944 -17.22 -19.90 31.92
C ILE A 944 -17.58 -20.88 33.03
N THR A 945 -18.82 -20.84 33.48
CA THR A 945 -19.36 -21.78 34.48
C THR A 945 -19.77 -23.10 33.82
N VAL A 946 -19.84 -24.17 34.62
CA VAL A 946 -20.30 -25.49 34.16
C VAL A 946 -21.75 -25.42 33.66
N LYS A 947 -22.60 -24.62 34.33
CA LYS A 947 -23.97 -24.36 33.92
C LYS A 947 -24.05 -23.73 32.53
N GLU A 948 -23.29 -22.66 32.29
CA GLU A 948 -23.22 -22.01 30.97
C GLU A 948 -22.70 -22.96 29.90
N ALA A 949 -21.70 -23.80 30.24
CA ALA A 949 -21.19 -24.83 29.33
C ALA A 949 -22.30 -25.82 28.91
N GLY A 950 -23.14 -26.23 29.87
CA GLY A 950 -24.31 -27.08 29.62
C GLY A 950 -25.34 -26.45 28.70
N GLU A 951 -25.73 -25.21 29.00
CA GLU A 951 -26.67 -24.43 28.19
C GLU A 951 -26.18 -24.30 26.74
N ILE A 952 -24.89 -23.99 26.55
CA ILE A 952 -24.26 -23.89 25.22
C ILE A 952 -24.31 -25.23 24.48
N LEU A 953 -23.99 -26.34 25.15
CA LEU A 953 -23.99 -27.67 24.53
C LEU A 953 -25.38 -28.12 24.10
N VAL A 954 -26.39 -27.87 24.93
CA VAL A 954 -27.79 -28.16 24.60
C VAL A 954 -28.22 -27.36 23.37
N LEU A 955 -27.97 -26.04 23.35
CA LEU A 955 -28.33 -25.18 22.21
C LEU A 955 -27.63 -25.60 20.91
N LEU A 956 -26.34 -25.95 20.97
CA LEU A 956 -25.60 -26.43 19.80
C LEU A 956 -26.19 -27.72 19.25
N ALA A 957 -26.46 -28.69 20.14
CA ALA A 957 -26.95 -29.99 19.73
C ALA A 957 -28.37 -29.91 19.15
N GLU A 958 -29.27 -29.17 19.80
CA GLU A 958 -30.65 -28.95 19.33
C GLU A 958 -30.67 -28.24 17.97
N TYR A 959 -29.84 -27.22 17.80
CA TYR A 959 -29.79 -26.50 16.54
C TYR A 959 -29.32 -27.40 15.39
N LEU A 960 -28.28 -28.21 15.62
CA LEU A 960 -27.79 -29.16 14.62
C LEU A 960 -28.82 -30.28 14.35
N LEU A 961 -29.56 -30.72 15.36
CA LEU A 961 -30.60 -31.73 15.25
C LEU A 961 -31.79 -31.24 14.42
N ASN A 962 -32.18 -29.96 14.56
CA ASN A 962 -33.32 -29.39 13.85
C ASN A 962 -33.01 -29.08 12.39
N ASN A 963 -31.75 -28.71 12.07
CA ASN A 963 -31.38 -28.21 10.74
C ASN A 963 -30.60 -29.22 9.88
N LYS A 964 -29.98 -30.26 10.48
CA LYS A 964 -29.26 -31.39 9.84
C LYS A 964 -28.67 -31.10 8.45
N PRO A 965 -27.59 -30.30 8.33
CA PRO A 965 -26.89 -30.14 7.05
C PRO A 965 -26.34 -31.51 6.62
N GLY A 966 -27.04 -32.18 5.69
CA GLY A 966 -26.82 -33.58 5.34
C GLY A 966 -25.71 -33.82 4.31
N TRP A 967 -25.04 -32.76 3.88
CA TRP A 967 -24.05 -32.74 2.79
C TRP A 967 -22.66 -32.26 3.24
N PHE A 968 -22.54 -31.67 4.44
CA PHE A 968 -21.25 -31.30 5.05
C PHE A 968 -21.28 -31.34 6.58
N VAL A 969 -20.09 -31.44 7.18
CA VAL A 969 -19.92 -31.26 8.62
C VAL A 969 -19.63 -29.78 8.91
N PRO A 970 -20.48 -29.05 9.66
CA PRO A 970 -20.23 -27.67 10.05
C PRO A 970 -18.88 -27.48 10.73
N ASN A 971 -18.28 -26.29 10.64
CA ASN A 971 -16.98 -26.00 11.23
C ASN A 971 -17.03 -25.90 12.77
N LEU A 972 -17.30 -27.03 13.43
CA LEU A 972 -17.39 -27.17 14.88
C LEU A 972 -16.01 -27.06 15.52
N HIS A 973 -15.57 -25.82 15.70
CA HIS A 973 -14.39 -25.46 16.45
C HIS A 973 -14.73 -24.24 17.33
N PRO A 974 -14.27 -24.16 18.59
CA PRO A 974 -14.57 -23.03 19.48
C PRO A 974 -14.17 -21.62 18.95
N SER A 975 -13.41 -21.55 17.86
CA SER A 975 -12.98 -20.27 17.26
C SER A 975 -14.01 -19.72 16.27
N PHE A 976 -14.93 -20.59 15.79
CA PHE A 976 -15.94 -20.27 14.80
C PHE A 976 -17.36 -20.42 15.34
N ILE A 977 -17.51 -20.75 16.63
CA ILE A 977 -18.79 -20.76 17.32
C ILE A 977 -18.83 -19.54 18.23
N PHE A 978 -19.92 -18.80 18.15
CA PHE A 978 -20.14 -17.55 18.85
C PHE A 978 -21.38 -17.65 19.74
N ARG A 979 -21.37 -16.94 20.86
CA ARG A 979 -22.44 -16.97 21.86
C ARG A 979 -22.95 -15.54 22.12
N SER A 980 -24.25 -15.34 21.93
CA SER A 980 -25.00 -14.18 22.45
C SER A 980 -25.54 -14.50 23.86
N ASP A 981 -26.51 -13.75 24.40
CA ASP A 981 -27.12 -14.06 25.70
C ASP A 981 -28.17 -15.18 25.62
N SER A 982 -28.82 -15.39 24.47
CA SER A 982 -29.84 -16.44 24.27
C SER A 982 -29.53 -17.50 23.19
N ASN A 983 -28.65 -17.20 22.23
CA ASN A 983 -28.39 -18.07 21.08
C ASN A 983 -26.90 -18.33 20.83
N VAL A 984 -26.63 -19.40 20.06
CA VAL A 984 -25.32 -19.75 19.48
C VAL A 984 -25.32 -19.52 17.97
N TYR A 985 -24.19 -19.08 17.44
CA TYR A 985 -24.01 -18.81 16.01
C TYR A 985 -22.79 -19.54 15.46
N PHE A 986 -22.88 -20.00 14.22
CA PHE A 986 -21.82 -20.71 13.50
C PHE A 986 -21.23 -19.80 12.43
N ALA A 987 -19.93 -19.64 12.42
CA ALA A 987 -19.19 -18.91 11.38
C ALA A 987 -18.34 -19.86 10.54
N ALA A 988 -17.65 -19.30 9.55
CA ALA A 988 -17.00 -20.07 8.49
C ALA A 988 -18.03 -20.95 7.76
N THR A 989 -19.22 -20.40 7.50
CA THR A 989 -20.34 -21.07 6.84
C THR A 989 -19.90 -21.64 5.48
N GLY A 990 -20.28 -22.88 5.20
CA GLY A 990 -19.86 -23.63 4.00
C GLY A 990 -18.47 -24.27 4.06
N ILE A 991 -17.60 -23.92 5.02
CA ILE A 991 -16.28 -24.55 5.19
C ILE A 991 -16.44 -25.87 5.98
N SER A 992 -16.37 -27.01 5.29
CA SER A 992 -16.50 -28.33 5.91
C SER A 992 -15.35 -28.66 6.88
N LYS A 993 -15.69 -29.06 8.11
CA LYS A 993 -14.71 -29.39 9.17
C LYS A 993 -13.83 -30.57 8.80
N VAL A 994 -14.38 -31.62 8.19
CA VAL A 994 -13.61 -32.81 7.81
C VAL A 994 -12.63 -32.53 6.68
N ASN A 995 -12.95 -31.61 5.77
CA ASN A 995 -12.02 -31.15 4.75
C ASN A 995 -10.87 -30.34 5.38
N MET A 996 -11.19 -29.47 6.34
CA MET A 996 -10.18 -28.73 7.13
C MET A 996 -9.25 -29.69 7.88
N ASP A 997 -9.80 -30.69 8.55
CA ASP A 997 -9.04 -31.66 9.34
C ASP A 997 -8.14 -32.52 8.45
N ARG A 998 -8.62 -32.90 7.26
CA ARG A 998 -7.79 -33.60 6.27
C ARG A 998 -6.58 -32.76 5.86
N ILE A 999 -6.77 -31.47 5.57
CA ILE A 999 -5.68 -30.55 5.19
C ILE A 999 -4.71 -30.40 6.36
N TYR A 1000 -5.21 -30.22 7.57
CA TYR A 1000 -4.41 -30.11 8.78
C TYR A 1000 -3.57 -31.36 9.02
N LEU A 1001 -4.17 -32.56 8.97
CA LEU A 1001 -3.50 -33.83 9.15
C LEU A 1001 -2.45 -34.09 8.05
N ARG A 1002 -2.71 -33.71 6.80
CA ARG A 1002 -1.70 -33.79 5.72
C ARG A 1002 -0.50 -32.88 5.99
N ALA A 1003 -0.74 -31.66 6.46
CA ALA A 1003 0.32 -30.68 6.73
C ALA A 1003 1.15 -31.01 7.99
N PHE A 1004 0.55 -31.62 9.01
CA PHE A 1004 1.14 -31.77 10.34
C PHE A 1004 1.23 -33.22 10.86
N LYS A 1005 1.06 -34.25 10.00
CA LYS A 1005 0.98 -35.68 10.36
C LYS A 1005 2.03 -36.17 11.38
N LYS A 1006 3.26 -35.64 11.35
CA LYS A 1006 4.36 -36.03 12.25
C LYS A 1006 4.36 -35.35 13.63
N LYS A 1007 3.61 -34.25 13.82
CA LYS A 1007 3.60 -33.44 15.06
C LYS A 1007 2.41 -33.72 15.98
N ILE A 1008 1.43 -34.48 15.51
CA ILE A 1008 0.10 -34.54 16.13
C ILE A 1008 0.05 -35.47 17.36
N LYS A 1009 1.00 -36.40 17.51
CA LYS A 1009 1.06 -37.31 18.66
C LYS A 1009 1.39 -36.54 19.94
N GLY A 1010 0.54 -36.65 20.97
CA GLY A 1010 0.66 -35.89 22.22
C GLY A 1010 0.24 -34.42 22.16
N GLU A 1011 -0.33 -33.94 21.05
CA GLU A 1011 -0.86 -32.56 20.94
C GLU A 1011 -2.39 -32.53 21.11
N PRO A 1012 -2.95 -31.47 21.72
CA PRO A 1012 -4.39 -31.27 21.79
C PRO A 1012 -5.00 -30.97 20.41
N SER A 1013 -6.19 -31.51 20.11
CA SER A 1013 -6.87 -31.26 18.83
C SER A 1013 -8.40 -31.38 18.90
N PHE A 1014 -9.11 -30.57 18.12
CA PHE A 1014 -10.55 -30.72 17.86
C PHE A 1014 -10.81 -31.54 16.59
N ILE A 1015 -10.36 -32.80 16.55
CA ILE A 1015 -10.56 -33.70 15.41
C ILE A 1015 -11.18 -34.99 15.92
N ASP A 1016 -12.17 -35.54 15.21
CA ASP A 1016 -12.77 -36.84 15.53
C ASP A 1016 -11.68 -37.92 15.65
N PRO A 1017 -11.60 -38.65 16.78
CA PRO A 1017 -10.64 -39.74 17.00
C PRO A 1017 -10.58 -40.77 15.86
N ASP A 1018 -11.72 -41.12 15.27
CA ASP A 1018 -11.75 -42.10 14.18
C ASP A 1018 -11.26 -41.50 12.85
N PHE A 1019 -11.47 -40.20 12.66
CA PHE A 1019 -10.93 -39.48 11.51
C PHE A 1019 -9.41 -39.35 11.57
N ILE A 1020 -8.83 -39.23 12.76
CA ILE A 1020 -7.36 -39.26 12.93
C ILE A 1020 -6.78 -40.60 12.47
N LYS A 1021 -7.44 -41.71 12.83
CA LYS A 1021 -7.03 -43.07 12.42
C LYS A 1021 -7.15 -43.24 10.90
N THR A 1022 -8.25 -42.78 10.30
CA THR A 1022 -8.52 -42.89 8.86
C THR A 1022 -8.94 -41.53 8.28
N PRO A 1023 -8.01 -40.67 7.83
CA PRO A 1023 -8.30 -39.30 7.39
C PRO A 1023 -8.84 -39.24 5.95
N ALA A 1024 -10.04 -39.80 5.75
CA ALA A 1024 -10.76 -39.84 4.48
C ALA A 1024 -12.06 -39.03 4.60
N ALA A 1025 -12.03 -37.77 4.14
CA ALA A 1025 -13.19 -36.87 4.18
C ALA A 1025 -14.37 -37.43 3.38
N GLU A 1026 -14.07 -38.06 2.23
CA GLU A 1026 -15.05 -38.69 1.35
C GLU A 1026 -15.84 -39.81 2.06
N LYS A 1027 -15.19 -40.54 2.98
CA LYS A 1027 -15.85 -41.61 3.76
C LYS A 1027 -16.85 -41.03 4.75
N VAL A 1028 -16.51 -39.92 5.42
CA VAL A 1028 -17.43 -39.26 6.36
C VAL A 1028 -18.60 -38.63 5.62
N LEU A 1029 -18.33 -37.99 4.48
CA LEU A 1029 -19.36 -37.32 3.67
C LEU A 1029 -20.22 -38.29 2.83
N SER A 1030 -19.92 -39.60 2.85
CA SER A 1030 -20.63 -40.60 2.04
C SER A 1030 -22.06 -40.91 2.48
N SER A 1031 -22.42 -40.63 3.74
CA SER A 1031 -23.76 -40.90 4.28
C SER A 1031 -24.14 -39.95 5.40
N LYS A 1032 -25.44 -39.66 5.54
CA LYS A 1032 -25.98 -38.82 6.62
C LYS A 1032 -25.60 -39.37 8.01
N GLN A 1033 -25.60 -40.69 8.17
CA GLN A 1033 -25.23 -41.33 9.44
C GLN A 1033 -23.75 -41.08 9.79
N ALA A 1034 -22.83 -41.16 8.82
CA ALA A 1034 -21.42 -40.90 9.07
C ALA A 1034 -21.16 -39.42 9.41
N ILE A 1035 -21.84 -38.48 8.72
CA ILE A 1035 -21.82 -37.04 9.03
C ILE A 1035 -22.31 -36.80 10.46
N GLU A 1036 -23.43 -37.41 10.84
CA GLU A 1036 -24.02 -37.29 12.17
C GLU A 1036 -23.07 -37.80 13.26
N LYS A 1037 -22.50 -39.00 13.09
CA LYS A 1037 -21.55 -39.56 14.06
C LYS A 1037 -20.30 -38.70 14.21
N ASN A 1038 -19.78 -38.13 13.11
CA ASN A 1038 -18.65 -37.21 13.19
C ASN A 1038 -19.00 -35.91 13.94
N THR A 1039 -20.20 -35.38 13.67
CA THR A 1039 -20.74 -34.19 14.34
C THR A 1039 -20.85 -34.42 15.86
N VAL A 1040 -21.36 -35.57 16.29
CA VAL A 1040 -21.47 -35.95 17.71
C VAL A 1040 -20.09 -36.03 18.38
N ALA A 1041 -19.07 -36.58 17.72
CA ALA A 1041 -17.71 -36.59 18.28
C ALA A 1041 -17.15 -35.18 18.48
N LEU A 1042 -17.37 -34.28 17.52
CA LEU A 1042 -16.95 -32.89 17.64
C LEU A 1042 -17.68 -32.16 18.78
N LEU A 1043 -18.98 -32.42 18.97
CA LEU A 1043 -19.75 -31.91 20.11
C LEU A 1043 -19.20 -32.44 21.45
N GLY A 1044 -18.85 -33.72 21.54
CA GLY A 1044 -18.19 -34.29 22.72
C GLY A 1044 -16.86 -33.61 23.05
N LEU A 1045 -16.02 -33.36 22.04
CA LEU A 1045 -14.75 -32.64 22.23
C LEU A 1045 -14.94 -31.18 22.65
N ILE A 1046 -15.94 -30.50 22.07
CA ILE A 1046 -16.32 -29.14 22.49
C ILE A 1046 -16.83 -29.16 23.94
N GLY A 1047 -17.65 -30.15 24.31
CA GLY A 1047 -18.17 -30.26 25.67
C GLY A 1047 -17.09 -30.47 26.71
N TYR A 1048 -16.14 -31.38 26.43
CA TYR A 1048 -14.94 -31.52 27.26
C TYR A 1048 -14.20 -30.19 27.41
N TYR A 1049 -13.97 -29.47 26.32
CA TYR A 1049 -13.26 -28.19 26.35
C TYR A 1049 -13.98 -27.11 27.15
N LEU A 1050 -15.31 -27.01 27.04
CA LEU A 1050 -16.11 -26.04 27.78
C LEU A 1050 -16.07 -26.32 29.29
N ILE A 1051 -16.13 -27.60 29.69
CA ILE A 1051 -16.11 -28.01 31.10
C ILE A 1051 -14.70 -27.85 31.69
N GLU A 1052 -13.69 -28.48 31.08
CA GLU A 1052 -12.34 -28.54 31.64
C GLU A 1052 -11.54 -27.25 31.40
N GLY A 1053 -11.92 -26.43 30.42
CA GLY A 1053 -11.18 -25.23 30.01
C GLY A 1053 -9.89 -25.52 29.24
N GLN A 1054 -9.62 -26.80 28.98
CA GLN A 1054 -8.44 -27.28 28.25
C GLN A 1054 -8.85 -28.34 27.23
N GLN A 1055 -8.04 -28.49 26.19
CA GLN A 1055 -8.31 -29.46 25.13
C GLN A 1055 -7.85 -30.85 25.54
N LEU A 1056 -8.56 -31.87 25.06
CA LEU A 1056 -8.21 -33.26 25.30
C LEU A 1056 -6.97 -33.66 24.48
N LEU A 1057 -6.03 -34.36 25.12
CA LEU A 1057 -4.81 -34.85 24.47
C LEU A 1057 -5.12 -36.07 23.60
N GLN A 1058 -4.49 -36.15 22.42
CA GLN A 1058 -4.72 -37.25 21.51
C GLN A 1058 -4.28 -38.63 22.02
N ASP A 1059 -3.28 -38.70 22.89
CA ASP A 1059 -2.79 -39.98 23.42
C ASP A 1059 -3.86 -40.72 24.22
N ASN A 1060 -4.83 -39.99 24.79
CA ASN A 1060 -6.01 -40.56 25.45
C ASN A 1060 -6.90 -41.38 24.51
N PHE A 1061 -6.72 -41.25 23.19
CA PHE A 1061 -7.48 -41.99 22.19
C PHE A 1061 -6.73 -43.16 21.56
N VAL A 1062 -5.43 -43.32 21.84
CA VAL A 1062 -4.55 -44.31 21.19
C VAL A 1062 -4.46 -45.61 22.02
N SER A 1063 -4.74 -45.56 23.33
CA SER A 1063 -4.56 -46.68 24.27
C SER A 1063 -5.73 -47.66 24.39
N GLY A 1064 -6.88 -47.40 23.78
CA GLY A 1064 -8.03 -48.34 23.79
C GLY A 1064 -8.82 -48.42 25.12
N GLU A 1065 -8.37 -47.78 26.19
CA GLU A 1065 -9.09 -47.65 27.46
C GLU A 1065 -9.82 -46.30 27.50
N HIS A 1066 -11.05 -46.25 26.99
CA HIS A 1066 -11.77 -44.99 26.74
C HIS A 1066 -12.75 -44.62 27.86
N ILE A 1067 -12.23 -44.21 29.02
CA ILE A 1067 -13.05 -43.48 30.01
C ILE A 1067 -12.39 -42.13 30.28
N ILE A 1068 -12.92 -41.09 29.66
CA ILE A 1068 -12.63 -39.71 30.02
C ILE A 1068 -13.24 -39.45 31.40
N GLN A 1069 -12.40 -39.06 32.34
CA GLN A 1069 -12.81 -38.58 33.66
C GLN A 1069 -12.83 -37.05 33.64
N LEU A 1070 -13.94 -36.46 34.07
CA LEU A 1070 -14.10 -35.01 34.16
C LEU A 1070 -13.80 -34.56 35.60
N THR A 1071 -12.97 -33.54 35.73
CA THR A 1071 -12.59 -32.99 37.03
C THR A 1071 -13.62 -31.99 37.55
N LYS A 1072 -14.32 -31.28 36.64
CA LYS A 1072 -15.25 -30.21 37.04
C LYS A 1072 -16.73 -30.59 37.04
N CYS A 1073 -17.16 -31.58 36.27
CA CYS A 1073 -18.58 -31.95 36.14
C CYS A 1073 -18.76 -33.46 35.90
N LYS A 1074 -18.78 -34.25 36.99
CA LYS A 1074 -18.84 -35.73 36.89
C LYS A 1074 -20.12 -36.25 36.24
N SER A 1075 -21.25 -35.60 36.47
CA SER A 1075 -22.55 -35.91 35.86
C SER A 1075 -22.51 -35.93 34.32
N ALA A 1076 -21.62 -35.14 33.71
CA ALA A 1076 -21.48 -35.06 32.25
C ALA A 1076 -20.58 -36.15 31.65
N GLU A 1077 -19.89 -36.97 32.47
CA GLU A 1077 -18.95 -37.99 31.97
C GLU A 1077 -19.63 -38.99 31.03
N LYS A 1078 -20.85 -39.42 31.36
CA LYS A 1078 -21.61 -40.36 30.52
C LYS A 1078 -21.88 -39.77 29.14
N LEU A 1079 -22.31 -38.50 29.08
CA LEU A 1079 -22.59 -37.79 27.84
C LEU A 1079 -21.32 -37.68 26.98
N ILE A 1080 -20.23 -37.17 27.56
CA ILE A 1080 -18.97 -36.94 26.82
C ILE A 1080 -18.37 -38.26 26.34
N ASN A 1081 -18.30 -39.28 27.20
CA ASN A 1081 -17.76 -40.59 26.82
C ASN A 1081 -18.54 -41.24 25.69
N SER A 1082 -19.88 -41.20 25.76
CA SER A 1082 -20.75 -41.75 24.71
C SER A 1082 -20.62 -41.02 23.37
N ALA A 1083 -20.27 -39.73 23.41
CA ALA A 1083 -20.09 -38.90 22.21
C ALA A 1083 -18.75 -39.13 21.51
N VAL A 1084 -17.69 -39.42 22.26
CA VAL A 1084 -16.34 -39.67 21.70
C VAL A 1084 -16.02 -41.16 21.51
N SER A 1085 -16.96 -42.07 21.78
CA SER A 1085 -16.82 -43.51 21.51
C SER A 1085 -16.48 -43.79 20.03
N PRO A 1086 -15.94 -44.99 19.72
CA PRO A 1086 -15.77 -45.45 18.34
C PRO A 1086 -17.07 -45.32 17.55
N SER A 1087 -16.99 -44.97 16.27
CA SER A 1087 -18.13 -44.60 15.42
C SER A 1087 -19.23 -45.65 15.33
N GLY A 1088 -18.94 -46.93 15.57
CA GLY A 1088 -19.95 -48.00 15.60
C GLY A 1088 -20.82 -48.01 16.86
N GLU A 1089 -20.29 -47.53 17.99
CA GLU A 1089 -20.93 -47.52 19.32
C GLU A 1089 -21.36 -46.12 19.76
N ARG A 1090 -20.82 -45.08 19.11
CA ARG A 1090 -21.14 -43.67 19.37
C ARG A 1090 -22.63 -43.43 19.26
N ILE A 1091 -23.20 -42.64 20.17
CA ILE A 1091 -24.63 -42.30 20.20
C ILE A 1091 -25.06 -41.47 18.98
N SER A 1092 -26.36 -41.42 18.70
CA SER A 1092 -26.94 -40.49 17.71
C SER A 1092 -26.95 -39.04 18.22
N LEU A 1093 -27.17 -38.08 17.32
CA LEU A 1093 -27.30 -36.68 17.68
C LEU A 1093 -28.57 -36.44 18.52
N GLU A 1094 -29.63 -37.20 18.27
CA GLU A 1094 -30.87 -37.16 19.05
C GLU A 1094 -30.65 -37.66 20.48
N GLU A 1095 -29.96 -38.79 20.65
CA GLU A 1095 -29.57 -39.31 21.97
C GLU A 1095 -28.61 -38.35 22.70
N PHE A 1096 -27.69 -37.71 21.97
CA PHE A 1096 -26.81 -36.69 22.54
C PHE A 1096 -27.63 -35.51 23.09
N CYS A 1097 -28.60 -35.00 22.34
CA CYS A 1097 -29.49 -33.93 22.81
C CYS A 1097 -30.26 -34.34 24.07
N LYS A 1098 -30.82 -35.56 24.08
CA LYS A 1098 -31.54 -36.09 25.22
C LYS A 1098 -30.66 -36.16 26.47
N LEU A 1099 -29.48 -36.79 26.36
CA LEU A 1099 -28.54 -36.91 27.47
C LEU A 1099 -28.03 -35.54 27.96
N ALA A 1100 -27.80 -34.58 27.06
CA ALA A 1100 -27.35 -33.24 27.42
C ALA A 1100 -28.38 -32.48 28.27
N ARG A 1101 -29.69 -32.67 28.00
CA ARG A 1101 -30.78 -32.10 28.81
C ARG A 1101 -30.94 -32.78 30.16
N GLU A 1102 -30.74 -34.10 30.21
CA GLU A 1102 -30.82 -34.90 31.44
C GLU A 1102 -29.60 -34.73 32.36
N THR A 1103 -28.49 -34.21 31.82
CA THR A 1103 -27.26 -33.97 32.58
C THR A 1103 -27.46 -32.81 33.56
N VAL A 1104 -27.09 -33.02 34.83
CA VAL A 1104 -27.06 -31.96 35.85
C VAL A 1104 -25.76 -31.18 35.72
N TRP A 1105 -25.84 -29.87 35.45
CA TRP A 1105 -24.68 -29.00 35.18
C TRP A 1105 -24.31 -28.15 36.40
N GLU A 1106 -23.81 -28.81 37.45
CA GLU A 1106 -23.40 -28.19 38.73
C GLU A 1106 -21.89 -28.17 38.92
#